data_AF-A0A8E4INP0-F1
#
_entry.id   AF-A0A8E4INP0-F1
#
_cell.length_a   1.000
_cell.length_b   1.000
_cell.length_c   1.000
_cell.angle_alpha   90.00
_cell.angle_beta   90.00
_cell.angle_gamma   90.00
#
_symmetry.space_group_name_H-M   'P 1'
#
loop_
_entity.id
_entity.type
_entity.pdbx_description
1 polymer ?
#
loop_
_entity_poly.entity_id
_entity_poly.type
_entity_poly.pdbx_seq_one_letter_code
_entity_poly.pdbx_strand_id
1 'polypeptide(L)'
;MGQSEYISWVKCTSWLSNFVNLRGLRQPDGRPLYEYHATNDEYTQLTQLLRAVGQSQSNICNRDFAACFVLFCSEWYRRDYERQCGWTWDPIYKKIGISFTATELGTIVPKGMEDYWLRPIRFYESERRNFLGTLFSEGGLPFRLLKESDSRFLAVFSRILGQYEQAKQSGFSALSLARAVIEKSALPTVFSEDTSVELISHMADNLNSLVLTHNLINHKEPVQQLDKVHPTWRSEFPIPLDDDTGTHFLNGLLCAASVEAKPRLQKNKSTRCQFYWSEKHPDELRAIVSLPDEVSFPVTSEPSTTRFELAICEDGEEVSGLGPAYASLENRQATVRLRKSEVRFVRQNPSAGLSLVARAGGMIVGSIKLDDSEIAIGEVPLTFIVDADQWLLQGQASCSVRSSDVLIVLPRDNSNVAGFDGQSSAVNVLGLKALPVKGCQDVTVTANETYRIRTGREQISFGRFALNGKRASWVCHPDETFIGVPKVISTPPDIQSIDVTRYLSGISIEQCHIQEMLGAQYLSIRNSKNETLLRRKIGILPADFSIEIKGGIHANEGTIVITTQHPCVAKLKDKTLEATRKRTEGRTEIQLKAEGVPPAFITLQVLPNLAADPIDIELPFPAKGCLALDVNGRPLDKNITLHDLLGSRAFLFSRNGEPTRYTLQLHLRSVSGLQAWHEWCYTALSDRPVELNLYSLREHIENLISLETGIDQVVEMRITGAGVVMDWQIRRYKYSLRYDYEKELLLSQSVNHRAGQIPSPVIMLLSEPERKSIPLASRMSEGVPVGEYELSSIVNKNGPWLVVPKPGEEMAFRPCFIRGESSLPVEESNIRSLQKATQLFNPQAEVNTITLVLGQMANDPAHSGWQFMRSLYDQFGYLPLATFEVWRALVQHPQALAMSLFKFEMSAEYLSRIENEFPILWEFFPIFEIKAASERFKLFLSQKGAPEETQKLLVTNMFQRLGLVFPTYADEIEKWLSNGYLPPSIPESFVHVWYQELLREHSEAQWPEYGSKRLHSWMASQKNPVIGINPDANHRYSVALLPVFAAAVASGNASFESVFDRKPGAVFFLRQVRDFDSRWFKAIFQCSLLRYVAKK
;
A
#
# COMPACT_ATOMS: atom_id res chain seq x y z
N MET A 1 -61.14 15.48 10.73
CA MET A 1 -60.25 16.43 10.05
C MET A 1 -61.02 17.72 9.82
N GLY A 2 -60.53 18.86 10.30
CA GLY A 2 -61.11 20.16 9.98
C GLY A 2 -60.87 20.55 8.52
N GLN A 3 -61.68 21.44 7.94
CA GLN A 3 -61.50 21.90 6.55
C GLN A 3 -60.10 22.46 6.27
N SER A 4 -59.47 23.11 7.25
CA SER A 4 -58.10 23.65 7.12
C SER A 4 -57.02 22.54 7.09
N GLU A 5 -57.20 21.45 7.83
CA GLU A 5 -56.32 20.26 7.86
C GLU A 5 -56.32 19.49 6.54
N TYR A 6 -57.49 19.36 5.91
CA TYR A 6 -57.63 18.64 4.65
C TYR A 6 -56.94 19.41 3.51
N ILE A 7 -57.03 20.75 3.52
CA ILE A 7 -56.44 21.62 2.49
C ILE A 7 -54.91 21.66 2.59
N SER A 8 -54.31 21.63 3.79
CA SER A 8 -52.85 21.58 3.94
C SER A 8 -52.25 20.26 3.47
N TRP A 9 -52.88 19.14 3.81
CA TRP A 9 -52.45 17.80 3.39
C TRP A 9 -52.46 17.66 1.87
N VAL A 10 -53.57 17.98 1.20
CA VAL A 10 -53.68 17.86 -0.27
C VAL A 10 -52.61 18.69 -1.00
N LYS A 11 -52.28 19.89 -0.50
CA LYS A 11 -51.28 20.76 -1.13
C LYS A 11 -49.85 20.21 -0.98
N CYS A 12 -49.42 19.77 0.20
CA CYS A 12 -48.07 19.21 0.40
C CYS A 12 -47.88 17.89 -0.36
N THR A 13 -48.87 16.99 -0.32
CA THR A 13 -48.81 15.73 -1.08
C THR A 13 -48.72 15.99 -2.59
N SER A 14 -49.54 16.91 -3.13
CA SER A 14 -49.52 17.23 -4.55
C SER A 14 -48.19 17.83 -5.01
N TRP A 15 -47.59 18.71 -4.20
CA TRP A 15 -46.29 19.32 -4.51
C TRP A 15 -45.18 18.26 -4.53
N LEU A 16 -45.11 17.40 -3.52
CA LEU A 16 -44.10 16.35 -3.44
C LEU A 16 -44.23 15.32 -4.56
N SER A 17 -45.46 14.88 -4.88
CA SER A 17 -45.69 13.99 -6.02
C SER A 17 -45.21 14.60 -7.33
N ASN A 18 -45.49 15.89 -7.56
CA ASN A 18 -44.99 16.59 -8.76
C ASN A 18 -43.46 16.72 -8.75
N PHE A 19 -42.86 17.09 -7.62
CA PHE A 19 -41.41 17.23 -7.46
C PHE A 19 -40.68 15.92 -7.79
N VAL A 20 -41.15 14.79 -7.26
CA VAL A 20 -40.54 13.47 -7.48
C VAL A 20 -40.80 12.96 -8.91
N ASN A 21 -42.02 13.16 -9.44
CA ASN A 21 -42.37 12.76 -10.82
C ASN A 21 -41.56 13.49 -11.89
N LEU A 22 -41.28 14.79 -11.71
CA LEU A 22 -40.44 15.58 -12.64
C LEU A 22 -39.01 15.02 -12.77
N ARG A 23 -38.57 14.21 -11.81
CA ARG A 23 -37.27 13.54 -11.78
C ARG A 23 -37.33 12.07 -12.22
N GLY A 24 -38.45 11.66 -12.82
CA GLY A 24 -38.67 10.30 -13.30
C GLY A 24 -38.86 9.27 -12.20
N LEU A 25 -39.12 9.70 -10.96
CA LEU A 25 -39.29 8.84 -9.80
C LEU A 25 -40.78 8.69 -9.46
N ARG A 26 -41.19 7.49 -9.01
CA ARG A 26 -42.55 7.25 -8.48
C ARG A 26 -42.67 7.52 -6.99
N GLN A 27 -41.56 7.40 -6.28
CA GLN A 27 -41.41 7.61 -4.85
C GLN A 27 -39.94 7.95 -4.55
N PRO A 28 -39.63 8.53 -3.38
CA PRO A 28 -38.25 8.73 -2.93
C PRO A 28 -37.46 7.41 -2.91
N ASP A 29 -36.18 7.48 -3.23
CA ASP A 29 -35.27 6.35 -3.42
C ASP A 29 -34.10 6.33 -2.43
N GLY A 30 -34.15 7.17 -1.39
CA GLY A 30 -33.14 7.19 -0.33
C GLY A 30 -31.84 7.93 -0.68
N ARG A 31 -31.75 8.56 -1.86
CA ARG A 31 -30.59 9.42 -2.18
C ARG A 31 -30.57 10.66 -1.27
N PRO A 32 -29.38 11.25 -1.02
CA PRO A 32 -29.28 12.51 -0.27
C PRO A 32 -30.16 13.62 -0.85
N LEU A 33 -30.70 14.51 0.00
CA LEU A 33 -31.67 15.51 -0.45
C LEU A 33 -31.13 16.46 -1.52
N TYR A 34 -29.85 16.83 -1.44
CA TYR A 34 -29.20 17.67 -2.46
C TYR A 34 -29.14 17.01 -3.85
N GLU A 35 -29.13 15.66 -3.95
CA GLU A 35 -29.11 14.91 -5.23
C GLU A 35 -30.49 14.88 -5.91
N TYR A 36 -31.52 15.42 -5.27
CA TYR A 36 -32.78 15.68 -5.98
C TYR A 36 -32.68 16.94 -6.84
N HIS A 37 -31.61 17.74 -6.79
CA HIS A 37 -31.47 18.91 -7.66
C HIS A 37 -32.71 19.83 -7.68
N ALA A 38 -33.17 20.30 -6.50
CA ALA A 38 -34.28 21.23 -6.45
C ALA A 38 -33.92 22.56 -7.12
N THR A 39 -34.73 23.01 -8.07
CA THR A 39 -34.55 24.27 -8.82
C THR A 39 -34.87 25.48 -7.95
N ASN A 40 -34.43 26.67 -8.37
CA ASN A 40 -34.74 27.91 -7.64
C ASN A 40 -36.26 28.22 -7.61
N ASP A 41 -36.97 27.88 -8.69
CA ASP A 41 -38.42 28.03 -8.77
C ASP A 41 -39.13 27.10 -7.79
N GLU A 42 -38.72 25.82 -7.71
CA GLU A 42 -39.24 24.86 -6.75
C GLU A 42 -38.95 25.27 -5.30
N TYR A 43 -37.74 25.78 -5.02
CA TYR A 43 -37.41 26.32 -3.70
C TYR A 43 -38.32 27.49 -3.32
N THR A 44 -38.61 28.39 -4.26
CA THR A 44 -39.49 29.53 -4.05
C THR A 44 -40.94 29.08 -3.82
N GLN A 45 -41.43 28.12 -4.61
CA GLN A 45 -42.75 27.51 -4.43
C GLN A 45 -42.86 26.80 -3.09
N LEU A 46 -41.86 26.02 -2.70
CA LEU A 46 -41.79 25.30 -1.42
C LEU A 46 -41.81 26.27 -0.24
N THR A 47 -41.07 27.38 -0.34
CA THR A 47 -41.06 28.45 0.67
C THR A 47 -42.45 29.07 0.85
N GLN A 48 -43.14 29.37 -0.26
CA GLN A 48 -44.50 29.93 -0.23
C GLN A 48 -45.52 28.92 0.32
N LEU A 49 -45.40 27.64 -0.06
CA LEU A 49 -46.24 26.55 0.41
C LEU A 49 -46.13 26.40 1.94
N LEU A 50 -44.90 26.34 2.47
CA LEU A 50 -44.68 26.22 3.90
C LEU A 50 -45.20 27.44 4.66
N ARG A 51 -44.99 28.67 4.16
CA ARG A 51 -45.57 29.89 4.74
C ARG A 51 -47.10 29.84 4.82
N ALA A 52 -47.75 29.31 3.78
CA ALA A 52 -49.22 29.24 3.72
C ALA A 52 -49.81 28.14 4.61
N VAL A 53 -49.06 27.05 4.82
CA VAL A 53 -49.52 25.86 5.56
C VAL A 53 -49.17 25.92 7.06
N GLY A 54 -48.07 26.58 7.42
CA GLY A 54 -47.45 26.51 8.74
C GLY A 54 -48.16 27.18 9.93
N GLN A 55 -49.40 27.66 9.77
CA GLN A 55 -50.15 28.31 10.86
C GLN A 55 -51.06 27.36 11.67
N SER A 56 -51.11 26.07 11.32
CA SER A 56 -51.99 25.08 11.99
C SER A 56 -51.22 24.08 12.85
N GLN A 57 -51.63 23.91 14.13
CA GLN A 57 -51.09 22.90 15.08
C GLN A 57 -51.26 21.45 14.58
N SER A 58 -52.16 21.22 13.61
CA SER A 58 -52.44 19.89 13.07
C SER A 58 -51.35 19.29 12.18
N ASN A 59 -50.39 20.10 11.72
CA ASN A 59 -49.41 19.68 10.70
C ASN A 59 -48.19 18.95 11.30
N ILE A 60 -47.98 19.00 12.62
CA ILE A 60 -46.84 18.39 13.32
C ILE A 60 -46.81 16.86 13.12
N CYS A 61 -47.97 16.24 12.96
CA CYS A 61 -48.09 14.78 12.76
C CYS A 61 -48.12 14.35 11.29
N ASN A 62 -48.15 15.28 10.34
CA ASN A 62 -48.34 14.98 8.92
C ASN A 62 -47.00 14.66 8.22
N ARG A 63 -46.91 13.45 7.62
CA ARG A 63 -45.72 12.95 6.93
C ARG A 63 -45.29 13.83 5.75
N ASP A 64 -46.24 14.29 4.95
CA ASP A 64 -45.95 15.04 3.72
C ASP A 64 -45.56 16.49 4.02
N PHE A 65 -46.11 17.07 5.11
CA PHE A 65 -45.62 18.35 5.64
C PHE A 65 -44.19 18.22 6.15
N ALA A 66 -43.89 17.17 6.93
CA ALA A 66 -42.57 16.90 7.45
C ALA A 66 -41.53 16.73 6.32
N ALA A 67 -41.88 16.01 5.25
CA ALA A 67 -41.04 15.84 4.07
C ALA A 67 -40.74 17.16 3.34
N CYS A 68 -41.75 18.03 3.17
CA CYS A 68 -41.57 19.38 2.62
C CYS A 68 -40.64 20.24 3.50
N PHE A 69 -40.83 20.18 4.83
CA PHE A 69 -40.08 20.98 5.78
C PHE A 69 -38.59 20.60 5.81
N VAL A 70 -38.26 19.30 5.86
CA VAL A 70 -36.86 18.86 5.86
C VAL A 70 -36.15 19.19 4.55
N LEU A 71 -36.83 19.03 3.40
CA LEU A 71 -36.29 19.42 2.09
C LEU A 71 -36.03 20.93 2.02
N PHE A 72 -36.96 21.74 2.53
CA PHE A 72 -36.79 23.19 2.60
C PHE A 72 -35.59 23.59 3.46
N CYS A 73 -35.42 22.98 4.64
CA CYS A 73 -34.30 23.30 5.52
C CYS A 73 -32.95 22.98 4.87
N SER A 74 -32.85 21.84 4.19
CA SER A 74 -31.66 21.45 3.42
C SER A 74 -31.37 22.44 2.29
N GLU A 75 -32.39 22.84 1.53
CA GLU A 75 -32.26 23.82 0.44
C GLU A 75 -31.96 25.24 0.93
N TRP A 76 -32.54 25.63 2.08
CA TRP A 76 -32.24 26.90 2.73
C TRP A 76 -30.77 26.96 3.14
N TYR A 77 -30.23 25.88 3.71
CA TYR A 77 -28.82 25.79 4.05
C TYR A 77 -27.94 25.97 2.80
N ARG A 78 -28.30 25.31 1.69
CA ARG A 78 -27.55 25.44 0.42
C ARG A 78 -27.57 26.86 -0.14
N ARG A 79 -28.73 27.52 -0.15
CA ARG A 79 -28.97 28.76 -0.94
C ARG A 79 -28.85 30.06 -0.14
N ASP A 80 -29.22 30.04 1.13
CA ASP A 80 -29.41 31.23 1.96
C ASP A 80 -28.46 31.31 3.16
N TYR A 81 -27.74 30.23 3.52
CA TYR A 81 -26.87 30.23 4.69
C TYR A 81 -25.64 31.14 4.54
N GLU A 82 -25.43 31.97 5.55
CA GLU A 82 -24.28 32.87 5.68
C GLU A 82 -23.63 32.71 7.06
N ARG A 83 -22.37 33.12 7.20
CA ARG A 83 -21.61 32.96 8.45
C ARG A 83 -22.31 33.59 9.67
N GLN A 84 -23.02 34.68 9.44
CA GLN A 84 -23.78 35.42 10.46
C GLN A 84 -25.06 34.70 10.95
N CYS A 85 -25.53 33.67 10.24
CA CYS A 85 -26.73 32.92 10.62
C CYS A 85 -26.51 32.03 11.87
N GLY A 86 -25.27 31.63 12.13
CA GLY A 86 -24.93 30.74 13.26
C GLY A 86 -25.57 29.34 13.17
N TRP A 87 -25.34 28.53 14.20
CA TRP A 87 -25.88 27.16 14.30
C TRP A 87 -27.25 27.16 15.02
N THR A 88 -28.25 27.79 14.41
CA THR A 88 -29.58 28.00 15.02
C THR A 88 -30.71 27.82 14.02
N TRP A 89 -31.92 27.55 14.52
CA TRP A 89 -33.12 27.45 13.69
C TRP A 89 -33.76 28.81 13.37
N ASP A 90 -33.40 29.87 14.11
CA ASP A 90 -34.03 31.19 14.00
C ASP A 90 -34.02 31.78 12.58
N PRO A 91 -32.93 31.68 11.79
CA PRO A 91 -32.91 32.17 10.42
C PRO A 91 -33.87 31.41 9.49
N ILE A 92 -34.00 30.09 9.69
CA ILE A 92 -34.93 29.23 8.94
C ILE A 92 -36.36 29.64 9.27
N TYR A 93 -36.66 29.79 10.57
CA TYR A 93 -37.95 30.24 11.08
C TYR A 93 -38.36 31.61 10.54
N LYS A 94 -37.42 32.56 10.54
CA LYS A 94 -37.64 33.91 10.00
C LYS A 94 -37.95 33.89 8.50
N LYS A 95 -37.37 32.95 7.74
CA LYS A 95 -37.63 32.81 6.29
C LYS A 95 -39.05 32.34 6.00
N ILE A 96 -39.61 31.42 6.79
CA ILE A 96 -40.95 30.84 6.55
C ILE A 96 -42.04 31.38 7.50
N GLY A 97 -41.69 32.22 8.46
CA GLY A 97 -42.63 32.81 9.41
C GLY A 97 -43.24 31.79 10.40
N ILE A 98 -42.52 30.72 10.72
CA ILE A 98 -42.98 29.60 11.58
C ILE A 98 -41.93 29.34 12.64
N SER A 99 -42.32 28.98 13.86
CA SER A 99 -41.42 28.54 14.94
C SER A 99 -41.88 27.21 15.51
N PHE A 100 -40.94 26.29 15.76
CA PHE A 100 -41.22 25.00 16.40
C PHE A 100 -40.45 24.85 17.71
N THR A 101 -41.03 24.12 18.65
CA THR A 101 -40.36 23.68 19.87
C THR A 101 -39.46 22.46 19.60
N ALA A 102 -38.51 22.19 20.49
CA ALA A 102 -37.61 21.04 20.38
C ALA A 102 -38.36 19.70 20.31
N THR A 103 -39.49 19.57 21.02
CA THR A 103 -40.33 18.36 21.02
C THR A 103 -41.05 18.16 19.68
N GLU A 104 -41.52 19.24 19.06
CA GLU A 104 -42.14 19.20 17.74
C GLU A 104 -41.12 18.85 16.66
N LEU A 105 -39.92 19.44 16.70
CA LEU A 105 -38.80 19.05 15.82
C LEU A 105 -38.44 17.57 15.98
N GLY A 106 -38.49 17.06 17.22
CA GLY A 106 -38.29 15.64 17.54
C GLY A 106 -39.31 14.69 16.90
N THR A 107 -40.43 15.21 16.40
CA THR A 107 -41.45 14.47 15.65
C THR A 107 -41.38 14.73 14.15
N ILE A 108 -41.19 15.99 13.76
CA ILE A 108 -41.21 16.42 12.35
C ILE A 108 -39.97 15.91 11.60
N VAL A 109 -38.77 16.07 12.16
CA VAL A 109 -37.53 15.72 11.43
C VAL A 109 -37.44 14.21 11.16
N PRO A 110 -37.67 13.31 12.14
CA PRO A 110 -37.69 11.87 11.85
C PRO A 110 -38.74 11.47 10.82
N LYS A 111 -39.97 11.99 10.92
CA LYS A 111 -41.03 11.68 9.95
C LYS A 111 -40.69 12.12 8.52
N GLY A 112 -40.01 13.25 8.37
CA GLY A 112 -39.57 13.71 7.06
C GLY A 112 -38.43 12.84 6.53
N MET A 113 -37.40 12.64 7.35
CA MET A 113 -36.17 11.95 6.96
C MET A 113 -36.36 10.44 6.83
N GLU A 114 -36.76 9.75 7.89
CA GLU A 114 -36.81 8.29 7.95
C GLU A 114 -38.05 7.74 7.22
N ASP A 115 -39.24 8.31 7.44
CA ASP A 115 -40.49 7.74 6.90
C ASP A 115 -40.76 8.09 5.42
N TYR A 116 -40.35 9.28 4.96
CA TYR A 116 -40.60 9.73 3.59
C TYR A 116 -39.36 9.63 2.71
N TRP A 117 -38.27 10.31 3.08
CA TRP A 117 -37.05 10.35 2.26
C TRP A 117 -36.17 9.11 2.42
N LEU A 118 -36.47 8.22 3.38
CA LEU A 118 -35.72 6.99 3.66
C LEU A 118 -34.25 7.26 4.03
N ARG A 119 -34.00 8.34 4.78
CA ARG A 119 -32.67 8.82 5.20
C ARG A 119 -32.50 8.71 6.72
N PRO A 120 -31.35 8.23 7.22
CA PRO A 120 -31.10 8.10 8.65
C PRO A 120 -30.85 9.47 9.33
N ILE A 121 -31.15 9.56 10.62
CA ILE A 121 -30.83 10.74 11.46
C ILE A 121 -29.46 10.59 12.11
N ARG A 122 -28.68 11.67 12.15
CA ARG A 122 -27.35 11.71 12.78
C ARG A 122 -27.43 11.88 14.31
N PHE A 123 -26.40 11.43 15.01
CA PHE A 123 -26.26 11.58 16.47
C PHE A 123 -24.95 12.33 16.81
N TYR A 124 -24.96 13.10 17.90
CA TYR A 124 -23.74 13.65 18.51
C TYR A 124 -22.95 12.55 19.23
N GLU A 125 -21.67 12.82 19.56
CA GLU A 125 -20.83 11.95 20.41
C GLU A 125 -21.48 11.60 21.76
N SER A 126 -22.42 12.44 22.23
CA SER A 126 -23.19 12.24 23.45
C SER A 126 -24.49 11.43 23.28
N GLU A 127 -24.65 10.68 22.19
CA GLU A 127 -25.85 9.89 21.82
C GLU A 127 -27.16 10.71 21.66
N ARG A 128 -27.09 12.04 21.52
CA ARG A 128 -28.27 12.90 21.25
C ARG A 128 -28.49 13.06 19.74
N ARG A 129 -29.75 13.03 19.27
CA ARG A 129 -30.10 13.26 17.85
C ARG A 129 -29.68 14.67 17.40
N ASN A 130 -28.91 14.75 16.31
CA ASN A 130 -28.43 15.98 15.70
C ASN A 130 -29.30 16.37 14.50
N PHE A 131 -30.50 16.91 14.77
CA PHE A 131 -31.45 17.26 13.70
C PHE A 131 -30.93 18.35 12.76
N LEU A 132 -30.38 19.44 13.30
CA LEU A 132 -29.89 20.56 12.47
C LEU A 132 -28.70 20.13 11.61
N GLY A 133 -27.75 19.39 12.20
CA GLY A 133 -26.62 18.82 11.46
C GLY A 133 -27.05 17.82 10.39
N THR A 134 -28.09 17.01 10.66
CA THR A 134 -28.70 16.12 9.65
C THR A 134 -29.21 16.93 8.45
N LEU A 135 -30.01 17.98 8.66
CA LEU A 135 -30.55 18.75 7.53
C LEU A 135 -29.49 19.54 6.76
N PHE A 136 -28.50 20.10 7.46
CA PHE A 136 -27.41 20.82 6.79
C PHE A 136 -26.56 19.86 5.95
N SER A 137 -26.28 18.66 6.48
CA SER A 137 -25.59 17.64 5.69
C SER A 137 -26.32 17.24 4.42
N GLU A 138 -27.65 17.15 4.50
CA GLU A 138 -28.51 16.80 3.37
C GLU A 138 -28.68 17.97 2.38
N GLY A 139 -28.30 19.19 2.76
CA GLY A 139 -28.25 20.37 1.88
C GLY A 139 -26.97 20.52 1.05
N GLY A 140 -25.90 19.79 1.39
CA GLY A 140 -24.63 19.82 0.66
C GLY A 140 -23.71 21.00 1.06
N LEU A 141 -23.25 21.81 0.09
CA LEU A 141 -22.37 22.96 0.33
C LEU A 141 -23.14 24.29 0.26
N PRO A 142 -22.96 25.23 1.22
CA PRO A 142 -23.66 26.52 1.22
C PRO A 142 -23.03 27.50 0.24
N PHE A 143 -23.76 27.86 -0.83
CA PHE A 143 -23.23 28.61 -1.98
C PHE A 143 -22.78 30.03 -1.66
N ARG A 144 -23.49 30.73 -0.76
CA ARG A 144 -23.10 32.11 -0.40
C ARG A 144 -21.77 32.17 0.33
N LEU A 145 -21.47 31.14 1.12
CA LEU A 145 -20.21 31.01 1.83
C LEU A 145 -19.03 30.71 0.87
N LEU A 146 -19.32 30.19 -0.34
CA LEU A 146 -18.33 29.96 -1.40
C LEU A 146 -17.98 31.23 -2.19
N LYS A 147 -18.80 32.29 -2.11
CA LYS A 147 -18.67 33.54 -2.88
C LYS A 147 -17.71 34.56 -2.23
N GLU A 148 -17.43 34.44 -0.93
CA GLU A 148 -16.55 35.37 -0.23
C GLU A 148 -15.14 35.33 -0.84
N SER A 149 -14.61 36.51 -1.19
CA SER A 149 -13.43 36.76 -2.04
C SER A 149 -12.09 36.21 -1.50
N ASP A 150 -12.11 35.56 -0.34
CA ASP A 150 -10.97 35.07 0.41
C ASP A 150 -11.11 33.54 0.61
N SER A 151 -11.24 32.83 -0.52
CA SER A 151 -11.85 31.49 -0.61
C SER A 151 -11.01 30.38 0.01
N ARG A 152 -11.13 30.22 1.33
CA ARG A 152 -10.58 29.09 2.10
C ARG A 152 -10.99 27.74 1.51
N PHE A 153 -12.15 27.66 0.86
CA PHE A 153 -12.60 26.47 0.13
C PHE A 153 -11.74 26.13 -1.08
N LEU A 154 -11.42 27.09 -1.95
CA LEU A 154 -10.51 26.83 -3.07
C LEU A 154 -9.11 26.43 -2.54
N ALA A 155 -8.65 27.01 -1.43
CA ALA A 155 -7.40 26.60 -0.79
C ALA A 155 -7.47 25.15 -0.26
N VAL A 156 -8.57 24.76 0.39
CA VAL A 156 -8.82 23.38 0.86
C VAL A 156 -8.84 22.41 -0.32
N PHE A 157 -9.60 22.71 -1.39
CA PHE A 157 -9.64 21.88 -2.59
C PHE A 157 -8.29 21.80 -3.30
N SER A 158 -7.58 22.92 -3.46
CA SER A 158 -6.25 22.93 -4.09
C SER A 158 -5.27 22.07 -3.27
N ARG A 159 -5.35 22.13 -1.95
CA ARG A 159 -4.54 21.31 -1.05
C ARG A 159 -4.91 19.84 -1.11
N ILE A 160 -6.20 19.51 -1.17
CA ILE A 160 -6.69 18.14 -1.41
C ILE A 160 -6.18 17.64 -2.77
N LEU A 161 -6.36 18.41 -3.84
CA LEU A 161 -5.95 18.05 -5.20
C LEU A 161 -4.43 17.91 -5.33
N GLY A 162 -3.64 18.76 -4.66
CA GLY A 162 -2.18 18.64 -4.60
C GLY A 162 -1.70 17.41 -3.83
N GLN A 163 -2.42 17.01 -2.76
CA GLN A 163 -2.10 15.84 -1.93
C GLN A 163 -2.82 14.55 -2.36
N TYR A 164 -3.67 14.62 -3.38
CA TYR A 164 -4.62 13.57 -3.75
C TYR A 164 -3.94 12.24 -4.07
N GLU A 165 -2.88 12.29 -4.87
CA GLU A 165 -2.14 11.09 -5.27
C GLU A 165 -1.22 10.59 -4.15
N GLN A 166 -0.64 11.49 -3.36
CA GLN A 166 0.11 11.14 -2.14
C GLN A 166 -0.75 10.36 -1.14
N ALA A 167 -1.99 10.80 -0.94
CA ALA A 167 -2.96 10.09 -0.11
C ALA A 167 -3.27 8.71 -0.69
N LYS A 168 -3.62 8.65 -1.99
CA LYS A 168 -3.98 7.40 -2.67
C LYS A 168 -2.85 6.36 -2.65
N GLN A 169 -1.60 6.78 -2.82
CA GLN A 169 -0.41 5.92 -2.75
C GLN A 169 -0.06 5.47 -1.32
N SER A 170 -0.48 6.24 -0.32
CA SER A 170 -0.28 5.94 1.10
C SER A 170 -1.46 5.16 1.68
N GLY A 171 -2.36 4.63 0.85
CA GLY A 171 -3.56 3.89 1.26
C GLY A 171 -4.68 4.76 1.86
N PHE A 172 -4.53 6.09 1.86
CA PHE A 172 -5.59 6.98 2.31
C PHE A 172 -6.62 7.18 1.20
N SER A 173 -7.88 6.91 1.51
CA SER A 173 -8.98 7.28 0.62
C SER A 173 -9.04 8.80 0.43
N ALA A 174 -9.60 9.26 -0.69
CA ALA A 174 -9.87 10.68 -0.92
C ALA A 174 -10.69 11.29 0.22
N LEU A 175 -11.57 10.49 0.83
CA LEU A 175 -12.36 10.84 2.01
C LEU A 175 -11.48 11.09 3.24
N SER A 176 -10.49 10.22 3.48
CA SER A 176 -9.52 10.37 4.58
C SER A 176 -8.68 11.64 4.40
N LEU A 177 -8.24 11.91 3.18
CA LEU A 177 -7.49 13.11 2.85
C LEU A 177 -8.34 14.38 3.03
N ALA A 178 -9.56 14.39 2.49
CA ALA A 178 -10.49 15.49 2.65
C ALA A 178 -10.69 15.79 4.13
N ARG A 179 -10.92 14.76 4.95
CA ARG A 179 -11.05 14.91 6.41
C ARG A 179 -9.83 15.56 7.04
N ALA A 180 -8.64 15.04 6.77
CA ALA A 180 -7.40 15.53 7.34
C ALA A 180 -7.08 16.99 6.94
N VAL A 181 -7.43 17.38 5.71
CA VAL A 181 -7.26 18.76 5.24
C VAL A 181 -8.31 19.68 5.88
N ILE A 182 -9.56 19.23 5.98
CA ILE A 182 -10.66 20.00 6.59
C ILE A 182 -10.41 20.20 8.09
N GLU A 183 -9.99 19.19 8.84
CA GLU A 183 -9.65 19.30 10.27
C GLU A 183 -8.52 20.31 10.55
N LYS A 184 -7.57 20.43 9.62
CA LYS A 184 -6.47 21.41 9.70
C LYS A 184 -6.83 22.78 9.14
N SER A 185 -8.03 22.93 8.58
CA SER A 185 -8.51 24.17 8.00
C SER A 185 -9.32 24.96 9.02
N ALA A 186 -9.36 26.29 8.88
CA ALA A 186 -10.23 27.15 9.68
C ALA A 186 -11.68 27.20 9.12
N LEU A 187 -12.19 26.05 8.64
CA LEU A 187 -13.57 25.89 8.20
C LEU A 187 -14.51 25.69 9.41
N PRO A 188 -15.79 26.11 9.32
CA PRO A 188 -16.79 25.78 10.32
C PRO A 188 -16.93 24.27 10.57
N THR A 189 -17.28 23.88 11.81
CA THR A 189 -17.40 22.46 12.24
C THR A 189 -18.33 21.61 11.38
N VAL A 190 -19.34 22.23 10.74
CA VAL A 190 -20.27 21.61 9.79
C VAL A 190 -19.55 20.85 8.67
N PHE A 191 -18.39 21.38 8.22
CA PHE A 191 -17.65 20.79 7.11
C PHE A 191 -16.77 19.61 7.54
N SER A 192 -16.50 19.48 8.85
CA SER A 192 -15.79 18.34 9.43
C SER A 192 -16.68 17.10 9.57
N GLU A 193 -17.99 17.22 9.34
CA GLU A 193 -18.96 16.14 9.36
C GLU A 193 -18.82 15.22 8.13
N ASP A 194 -19.08 13.91 8.33
CA ASP A 194 -18.79 12.86 7.34
C ASP A 194 -19.36 13.11 5.94
N THR A 195 -20.59 13.60 5.85
CA THR A 195 -21.27 13.95 4.58
C THR A 195 -20.60 15.08 3.82
N SER A 196 -20.12 16.10 4.53
CA SER A 196 -19.45 17.23 3.89
C SER A 196 -18.07 16.82 3.43
N VAL A 197 -17.39 15.98 4.22
CA VAL A 197 -16.14 15.32 3.84
C VAL A 197 -16.33 14.42 2.62
N GLU A 198 -17.36 13.58 2.60
CA GLU A 198 -17.75 12.73 1.46
C GLU A 198 -18.01 13.56 0.21
N LEU A 199 -18.81 14.62 0.33
CA LEU A 199 -19.12 15.50 -0.79
C LEU A 199 -17.87 16.19 -1.35
N ILE A 200 -17.02 16.74 -0.48
CA ILE A 200 -15.74 17.36 -0.87
C ILE A 200 -14.81 16.34 -1.52
N SER A 201 -14.74 15.12 -0.98
CA SER A 201 -14.00 14.00 -1.56
C SER A 201 -14.49 13.67 -2.97
N HIS A 202 -15.81 13.45 -3.14
CA HIS A 202 -16.41 13.13 -4.43
C HIS A 202 -16.20 14.25 -5.46
N MET A 203 -16.27 15.51 -5.04
CA MET A 203 -15.96 16.65 -5.91
C MET A 203 -14.48 16.66 -6.34
N ALA A 204 -13.55 16.37 -5.42
CA ALA A 204 -12.13 16.26 -5.75
C ALA A 204 -11.86 15.10 -6.71
N ASP A 205 -12.51 13.95 -6.52
CA ASP A 205 -12.44 12.77 -7.39
C ASP A 205 -12.91 13.12 -8.82
N ASN A 206 -14.09 13.74 -8.95
CA ASN A 206 -14.65 14.13 -10.24
C ASN A 206 -13.77 15.15 -10.97
N LEU A 207 -13.26 16.17 -10.26
CA LEU A 207 -12.33 17.15 -10.84
C LEU A 207 -11.06 16.47 -11.36
N ASN A 208 -10.48 15.58 -10.56
CA ASN A 208 -9.28 14.86 -10.95
C ASN A 208 -9.52 13.95 -12.16
N SER A 209 -10.67 13.26 -12.18
CA SER A 209 -11.11 12.45 -13.32
C SER A 209 -11.20 13.29 -14.59
N LEU A 210 -11.90 14.43 -14.58
CA LEU A 210 -12.06 15.30 -15.76
C LEU A 210 -10.72 15.80 -16.31
N VAL A 211 -9.80 16.20 -15.43
CA VAL A 211 -8.46 16.68 -15.82
C VAL A 211 -7.64 15.60 -16.53
N LEU A 212 -7.65 14.38 -16.00
CA LEU A 212 -6.93 13.25 -16.59
C LEU A 212 -7.59 12.78 -17.89
N THR A 213 -8.93 12.68 -17.88
CA THR A 213 -9.77 12.19 -18.97
C THR A 213 -9.63 13.03 -20.23
N HIS A 214 -9.74 14.34 -20.11
CA HIS A 214 -9.71 15.25 -21.26
C HIS A 214 -8.33 15.90 -21.48
N ASN A 215 -7.29 15.39 -20.80
CA ASN A 215 -5.91 15.87 -20.90
C ASN A 215 -5.80 17.40 -20.73
N LEU A 216 -6.60 17.98 -19.83
CA LEU A 216 -6.76 19.42 -19.65
C LEU A 216 -5.46 20.12 -19.21
N ILE A 217 -4.52 19.33 -18.71
CA ILE A 217 -3.16 19.68 -18.28
C ILE A 217 -2.36 20.41 -19.38
N ASN A 218 -2.58 20.04 -20.65
CA ASN A 218 -1.85 20.60 -21.80
C ASN A 218 -2.50 21.85 -22.40
N HIS A 219 -3.66 22.27 -21.87
CA HIS A 219 -4.41 23.40 -22.40
C HIS A 219 -4.24 24.63 -21.50
N LYS A 220 -4.09 25.82 -22.14
CA LYS A 220 -3.99 27.10 -21.40
C LYS A 220 -5.32 27.50 -20.76
N GLU A 221 -6.44 27.08 -21.34
CA GLU A 221 -7.81 27.38 -20.89
C GLU A 221 -8.59 26.06 -20.73
N PRO A 222 -8.40 25.33 -19.61
CA PRO A 222 -8.97 23.99 -19.43
C PRO A 222 -10.50 23.98 -19.43
N VAL A 223 -11.13 25.04 -18.92
CA VAL A 223 -12.60 25.18 -18.91
C VAL A 223 -13.16 25.30 -20.32
N GLN A 224 -12.61 26.17 -21.18
CA GLN A 224 -13.11 26.34 -22.55
C GLN A 224 -12.92 25.08 -23.39
N GLN A 225 -11.81 24.38 -23.18
CA GLN A 225 -11.57 23.09 -23.83
C GLN A 225 -12.59 22.04 -23.37
N LEU A 226 -12.87 21.97 -22.07
CA LEU A 226 -13.85 21.04 -21.53
C LEU A 226 -15.28 21.39 -21.98
N ASP A 227 -15.64 22.67 -22.04
CA ASP A 227 -16.93 23.14 -22.57
C ASP A 227 -17.12 22.77 -24.04
N LYS A 228 -16.04 22.67 -24.82
CA LYS A 228 -16.07 22.26 -26.22
C LYS A 228 -16.17 20.75 -26.40
N VAL A 229 -15.41 19.99 -25.64
CA VAL A 229 -15.30 18.53 -25.79
C VAL A 229 -16.41 17.81 -25.02
N HIS A 230 -16.85 18.37 -23.91
CA HIS A 230 -17.85 17.77 -23.03
C HIS A 230 -18.81 18.84 -22.45
N PRO A 231 -19.72 19.42 -23.25
CA PRO A 231 -20.54 20.60 -22.88
C PRO A 231 -21.40 20.42 -21.62
N THR A 232 -21.73 19.17 -21.28
CA THR A 232 -22.60 18.82 -20.15
C THR A 232 -21.81 18.48 -18.88
N TRP A 233 -20.49 18.70 -18.81
CA TRP A 233 -19.66 18.27 -17.66
C TRP A 233 -20.12 18.83 -16.30
N ARG A 234 -20.79 20.00 -16.30
CA ARG A 234 -21.29 20.61 -15.06
C ARG A 234 -22.42 19.81 -14.41
N SER A 235 -23.17 19.02 -15.18
CA SER A 235 -24.21 18.14 -14.64
C SER A 235 -23.67 16.85 -14.00
N GLU A 236 -22.36 16.59 -14.10
CA GLU A 236 -21.68 15.45 -13.45
C GLU A 236 -21.38 15.69 -11.97
N PHE A 237 -21.56 16.92 -11.50
CA PHE A 237 -21.31 17.26 -10.10
C PHE A 237 -22.52 16.90 -9.23
N PRO A 238 -22.29 16.38 -8.01
CA PRO A 238 -23.36 15.92 -7.12
C PRO A 238 -24.30 17.03 -6.63
N ILE A 239 -24.01 18.30 -6.92
CA ILE A 239 -24.78 19.45 -6.48
C ILE A 239 -25.30 20.21 -7.72
N PRO A 240 -26.58 20.63 -7.79
CA PRO A 240 -27.06 21.51 -8.87
C PRO A 240 -26.38 22.87 -8.77
N LEU A 241 -25.85 23.37 -9.89
CA LEU A 241 -25.02 24.59 -9.94
C LEU A 241 -25.59 25.55 -10.97
N ASP A 242 -26.88 25.79 -10.86
CA ASP A 242 -27.72 26.50 -11.83
C ASP A 242 -27.55 28.03 -11.77
N ASP A 243 -26.75 28.54 -10.82
CA ASP A 243 -26.50 29.96 -10.59
C ASP A 243 -25.07 30.35 -11.03
N ASP A 244 -24.87 31.59 -11.49
CA ASP A 244 -23.57 32.17 -11.93
C ASP A 244 -22.43 31.94 -10.91
N THR A 245 -22.78 31.85 -9.63
CA THR A 245 -21.85 31.65 -8.51
C THR A 245 -21.26 30.22 -8.51
N GLY A 246 -22.07 29.20 -8.81
CA GLY A 246 -21.62 27.81 -8.87
C GLY A 246 -20.68 27.54 -10.05
N THR A 247 -20.98 28.18 -11.19
CA THR A 247 -20.15 28.11 -12.40
C THR A 247 -18.76 28.69 -12.20
N HIS A 248 -18.66 29.88 -11.58
CA HIS A 248 -17.36 30.50 -11.30
C HIS A 248 -16.50 29.66 -10.35
N PHE A 249 -17.12 29.06 -9.33
CA PHE A 249 -16.43 28.20 -8.38
C PHE A 249 -15.86 26.93 -9.03
N LEU A 250 -16.65 26.21 -9.84
CA LEU A 250 -16.17 25.03 -10.56
C LEU A 250 -15.05 25.35 -11.55
N ASN A 251 -15.15 26.47 -12.25
CA ASN A 251 -14.11 26.90 -13.17
C ASN A 251 -12.78 27.11 -12.42
N GLY A 252 -12.82 27.75 -11.24
CA GLY A 252 -11.66 27.92 -10.37
C GLY A 252 -11.07 26.57 -9.90
N LEU A 253 -11.94 25.63 -9.51
CA LEU A 253 -11.54 24.28 -9.09
C LEU A 253 -10.88 23.47 -10.21
N LEU A 254 -11.43 23.51 -11.43
CA LEU A 254 -10.88 22.78 -12.58
C LEU A 254 -9.51 23.34 -12.99
N CYS A 255 -9.34 24.66 -12.93
CA CYS A 255 -8.05 25.30 -13.14
C CYS A 255 -7.03 24.87 -12.08
N ALA A 256 -7.40 24.89 -10.80
CA ALA A 256 -6.53 24.42 -9.72
C ALA A 256 -6.15 22.93 -9.91
N ALA A 257 -7.13 22.07 -10.21
CA ALA A 257 -6.90 20.65 -10.49
C ALA A 257 -5.95 20.43 -11.67
N SER A 258 -6.08 21.22 -12.75
CA SER A 258 -5.22 21.13 -13.93
C SER A 258 -3.78 21.57 -13.65
N VAL A 259 -3.59 22.58 -12.80
CA VAL A 259 -2.26 23.07 -12.39
C VAL A 259 -1.59 22.06 -11.47
N GLU A 260 -2.30 21.58 -10.44
CA GLU A 260 -1.80 20.58 -9.50
C GLU A 260 -1.56 19.20 -10.15
N ALA A 261 -2.15 18.95 -11.32
CA ALA A 261 -1.92 17.74 -12.11
C ALA A 261 -0.70 17.79 -13.04
N LYS A 262 -0.17 18.98 -13.39
CA LYS A 262 1.02 19.11 -14.27
C LYS A 262 2.27 18.38 -13.77
N PRO A 263 2.63 18.44 -12.47
CA PRO A 263 3.79 17.71 -11.95
C PRO A 263 3.69 16.19 -12.08
N ARG A 264 2.48 15.63 -12.28
CA ARG A 264 2.17 14.19 -12.25
C ARG A 264 2.66 13.45 -13.49
N LEU A 265 2.40 13.98 -14.69
CA LEU A 265 2.75 13.30 -15.96
C LEU A 265 4.22 13.42 -16.34
N GLN A 266 4.92 14.44 -15.83
CA GLN A 266 6.34 14.66 -16.16
C GLN A 266 7.30 13.84 -15.28
N LYS A 267 6.84 13.25 -14.16
CA LYS A 267 7.69 12.57 -13.17
C LYS A 267 7.97 11.07 -13.41
N ASN A 268 7.21 10.37 -14.27
CA ASN A 268 7.25 8.90 -14.34
C ASN A 268 8.34 8.26 -15.22
N LYS A 269 9.41 8.98 -15.60
CA LYS A 269 10.43 8.43 -16.51
C LYS A 269 11.75 8.02 -15.87
N SER A 270 12.01 8.40 -14.63
CA SER A 270 13.27 8.06 -13.97
C SER A 270 13.13 7.93 -12.47
N THR A 271 13.99 7.08 -11.89
CA THR A 271 14.08 6.93 -10.45
C THR A 271 14.62 8.22 -9.82
N ARG A 272 13.96 8.71 -8.77
CA ARG A 272 14.37 9.92 -8.05
C ARG A 272 14.19 9.77 -6.55
N CYS A 273 15.25 10.06 -5.80
CA CYS A 273 15.18 10.18 -4.34
C CYS A 273 15.03 11.65 -3.92
N GLN A 274 14.09 11.93 -3.03
CA GLN A 274 13.90 13.24 -2.39
C GLN A 274 13.85 13.04 -0.88
N PHE A 275 14.41 13.98 -0.11
CA PHE A 275 14.49 13.88 1.34
C PHE A 275 13.89 15.09 2.01
N TYR A 276 12.98 14.85 2.96
CA TYR A 276 12.23 15.89 3.63
C TYR A 276 12.46 15.83 5.14
N TRP A 277 12.58 17.01 5.72
CA TRP A 277 12.60 17.23 7.16
C TRP A 277 11.39 18.08 7.57
N SER A 278 10.92 17.91 8.80
CA SER A 278 9.78 18.67 9.34
C SER A 278 10.00 18.97 10.81
N GLU A 279 9.62 20.18 11.22
CA GLU A 279 9.70 20.60 12.63
C GLU A 279 8.88 19.72 13.58
N LYS A 280 7.85 19.03 13.07
CA LYS A 280 7.03 18.08 13.86
C LYS A 280 7.78 16.81 14.25
N HIS A 281 8.79 16.45 13.46
CA HIS A 281 9.60 15.25 13.65
C HIS A 281 11.08 15.64 13.49
N PRO A 282 11.64 16.39 14.46
CA PRO A 282 12.94 17.04 14.30
C PRO A 282 14.11 16.06 14.16
N ASP A 283 13.94 14.82 14.64
CA ASP A 283 14.95 13.76 14.61
C ASP A 283 14.78 12.78 13.43
N GLU A 284 13.76 12.96 12.58
CA GLU A 284 13.48 12.07 11.45
C GLU A 284 13.80 12.73 10.11
N LEU A 285 14.39 11.95 9.20
CA LEU A 285 14.50 12.31 7.79
C LEU A 285 13.64 11.37 6.95
N ARG A 286 12.69 11.92 6.20
CA ARG A 286 11.77 11.14 5.36
C ARG A 286 12.27 11.08 3.93
N ALA A 287 12.27 9.88 3.36
CA ALA A 287 12.56 9.67 1.95
C ALA A 287 11.28 9.53 1.14
N ILE A 288 11.30 10.10 -0.05
CA ILE A 288 10.33 9.85 -1.12
C ILE A 288 11.14 9.34 -2.32
N VAL A 289 10.85 8.11 -2.74
CA VAL A 289 11.48 7.46 -3.90
C VAL A 289 10.43 7.34 -4.99
N SER A 290 10.57 8.12 -6.05
CA SER A 290 9.79 7.97 -7.28
C SER A 290 10.43 6.89 -8.15
N LEU A 291 9.63 5.99 -8.72
CA LEU A 291 10.03 4.81 -9.49
C LEU A 291 9.41 4.86 -10.90
N PRO A 292 10.11 4.38 -11.93
CA PRO A 292 9.55 4.25 -13.28
C PRO A 292 8.54 3.10 -13.37
N ASP A 293 7.74 3.06 -14.43
CA ASP A 293 6.75 1.98 -14.63
C ASP A 293 7.40 0.60 -14.83
N GLU A 294 8.62 0.55 -15.35
CA GLU A 294 9.35 -0.67 -15.68
C GLU A 294 10.83 -0.55 -15.31
N VAL A 295 11.39 -1.64 -14.78
CA VAL A 295 12.78 -1.72 -14.32
C VAL A 295 13.41 -3.05 -14.73
N SER A 296 14.66 -3.02 -15.21
CA SER A 296 15.42 -4.22 -15.57
C SER A 296 16.55 -4.50 -14.57
N PHE A 297 16.53 -5.69 -13.99
CA PHE A 297 17.55 -6.18 -13.06
C PHE A 297 18.57 -7.06 -13.79
N PRO A 298 19.88 -6.89 -13.55
CA PRO A 298 20.87 -7.89 -13.95
C PRO A 298 20.72 -9.12 -13.05
N VAL A 299 20.50 -10.29 -13.64
CA VAL A 299 20.28 -11.54 -12.91
C VAL A 299 21.61 -12.21 -12.60
N THR A 300 21.91 -12.40 -11.31
CA THR A 300 23.16 -13.05 -10.85
C THR A 300 23.14 -14.57 -10.94
N SER A 301 21.96 -15.19 -10.88
CA SER A 301 21.74 -16.65 -10.97
C SER A 301 20.34 -16.92 -11.54
N GLU A 302 20.18 -17.96 -12.36
CA GLU A 302 18.87 -18.32 -12.92
C GLU A 302 17.86 -18.59 -11.79
N PRO A 303 16.77 -17.81 -11.71
CA PRO A 303 15.77 -17.97 -10.67
C PRO A 303 14.84 -19.15 -10.99
N SER A 304 14.37 -19.84 -9.96
CA SER A 304 13.42 -20.96 -10.11
C SER A 304 11.99 -20.53 -10.45
N THR A 305 11.72 -19.23 -10.51
CA THR A 305 10.40 -18.64 -10.79
C THR A 305 10.56 -17.27 -11.44
N THR A 306 9.54 -16.84 -12.18
CA THR A 306 9.44 -15.48 -12.74
C THR A 306 8.69 -14.51 -11.82
N ARG A 307 8.20 -14.96 -10.66
CA ARG A 307 7.56 -14.11 -9.65
C ARG A 307 8.61 -13.67 -8.63
N PHE A 308 8.90 -12.37 -8.58
CA PHE A 308 9.84 -11.80 -7.61
C PHE A 308 9.13 -10.96 -6.56
N GLU A 309 9.70 -10.93 -5.37
CA GLU A 309 9.36 -9.95 -4.35
C GLU A 309 10.29 -8.75 -4.45
N LEU A 310 9.72 -7.56 -4.57
CA LEU A 310 10.46 -6.32 -4.74
C LEU A 310 10.47 -5.51 -3.44
N ALA A 311 11.62 -4.92 -3.11
CA ALA A 311 11.78 -4.07 -1.92
C ALA A 311 12.84 -2.98 -2.13
N ILE A 312 12.70 -1.89 -1.38
CA ILE A 312 13.76 -0.90 -1.19
C ILE A 312 14.51 -1.28 0.09
N CYS A 313 15.83 -1.40 -0.02
CA CYS A 313 16.71 -1.70 1.09
C CYS A 313 17.64 -0.51 1.40
N GLU A 314 17.92 -0.32 2.68
CA GLU A 314 18.92 0.60 3.23
C GLU A 314 19.93 -0.25 3.99
N ASP A 315 21.21 -0.17 3.63
CA ASP A 315 22.28 -0.96 4.27
C ASP A 315 22.00 -2.48 4.29
N GLY A 316 21.35 -2.99 3.24
CA GLY A 316 20.95 -4.40 3.14
C GLY A 316 19.71 -4.79 3.96
N GLU A 317 19.18 -3.90 4.81
CA GLU A 317 17.91 -4.07 5.51
C GLU A 317 16.73 -3.55 4.68
N GLU A 318 15.60 -4.24 4.73
CA GLU A 318 14.39 -3.78 4.03
C GLU A 318 13.73 -2.60 4.75
N VAL A 319 13.65 -1.45 4.08
CA VAL A 319 12.98 -0.24 4.61
C VAL A 319 11.59 -0.03 4.02
N SER A 320 11.29 -0.63 2.85
CA SER A 320 9.94 -0.62 2.29
C SER A 320 9.73 -1.73 1.26
N GLY A 321 8.69 -2.54 1.45
CA GLY A 321 8.22 -3.53 0.48
C GLY A 321 7.41 -2.91 -0.67
N LEU A 322 7.70 -3.34 -1.90
CA LEU A 322 6.93 -3.00 -3.11
C LEU A 322 5.94 -4.08 -3.52
N GLY A 323 6.07 -5.28 -2.92
CA GLY A 323 5.21 -6.42 -3.15
C GLY A 323 5.68 -7.30 -4.32
N PRO A 324 4.89 -8.31 -4.67
CA PRO A 324 5.25 -9.25 -5.73
C PRO A 324 5.08 -8.61 -7.11
N ALA A 325 5.96 -8.98 -8.04
CA ALA A 325 5.88 -8.57 -9.43
C ALA A 325 6.38 -9.70 -10.35
N TYR A 326 5.82 -9.74 -11.56
CA TYR A 326 6.16 -10.75 -12.57
C TYR A 326 7.26 -10.21 -13.48
N ALA A 327 8.31 -11.01 -13.64
CA ALA A 327 9.48 -10.69 -14.43
C ALA A 327 9.46 -11.36 -15.80
N SER A 328 9.87 -10.60 -16.80
CA SER A 328 10.24 -11.06 -18.13
C SER A 328 11.76 -11.33 -18.13
N LEU A 329 12.16 -12.58 -18.27
CA LEU A 329 13.57 -12.99 -18.38
C LEU A 329 14.01 -13.01 -19.85
N GLU A 330 15.01 -12.22 -20.19
CA GLU A 330 15.71 -12.23 -21.50
C GLU A 330 17.19 -11.93 -21.29
N ASN A 331 18.09 -12.73 -21.88
CA ASN A 331 19.54 -12.44 -21.90
C ASN A 331 20.17 -12.12 -20.52
N ARG A 332 19.81 -12.86 -19.47
CA ARG A 332 20.22 -12.61 -18.06
C ARG A 332 19.78 -11.26 -17.49
N GLN A 333 18.76 -10.65 -18.08
CA GLN A 333 18.04 -9.53 -17.51
C GLN A 333 16.62 -9.93 -17.14
N ALA A 334 16.18 -9.45 -16.00
CA ALA A 334 14.83 -9.59 -15.51
C ALA A 334 14.15 -8.23 -15.58
N THR A 335 13.22 -8.07 -16.51
CA THR A 335 12.44 -6.83 -16.63
C THR A 335 11.11 -6.98 -15.90
N VAL A 336 10.81 -6.03 -15.02
CA VAL A 336 9.67 -6.09 -14.11
C VAL A 336 8.88 -4.80 -14.19
N ARG A 337 7.55 -4.92 -14.27
CA ARG A 337 6.65 -3.77 -14.19
C ARG A 337 6.31 -3.46 -12.74
N LEU A 338 6.57 -2.23 -12.32
CA LEU A 338 6.34 -1.78 -10.95
C LEU A 338 4.87 -1.38 -10.76
N ARG A 339 4.28 -1.83 -9.65
CA ARG A 339 2.89 -1.50 -9.27
C ARG A 339 2.77 -0.15 -8.55
N LYS A 340 3.88 0.34 -7.99
CA LYS A 340 3.98 1.60 -7.25
C LYS A 340 4.93 2.53 -7.98
N SER A 341 4.48 3.73 -8.32
CA SER A 341 5.30 4.79 -8.92
C SER A 341 6.03 5.64 -7.88
N GLU A 342 5.67 5.54 -6.60
CA GLU A 342 6.32 6.28 -5.53
C GLU A 342 6.19 5.57 -4.18
N VAL A 343 7.21 5.73 -3.34
CA VAL A 343 7.35 5.05 -2.05
C VAL A 343 7.87 6.03 -1.02
N ARG A 344 7.33 5.98 0.20
CA ARG A 344 7.71 6.88 1.30
C ARG A 344 8.06 6.09 2.55
N PHE A 345 9.16 6.46 3.21
CA PHE A 345 9.59 5.83 4.46
C PHE A 345 10.52 6.76 5.25
N VAL A 346 10.71 6.48 6.55
CA VAL A 346 11.69 7.17 7.39
C VAL A 346 13.05 6.48 7.22
N ARG A 347 14.11 7.27 7.00
CA ARG A 347 15.48 6.77 6.91
C ARG A 347 15.97 6.31 8.29
N GLN A 348 16.57 5.12 8.37
CA GLN A 348 17.17 4.59 9.59
C GLN A 348 18.65 4.93 9.65
N ASN A 349 19.38 4.73 8.54
CA ASN A 349 20.79 5.11 8.38
C ASN A 349 20.97 6.02 7.15
N PRO A 350 20.71 7.34 7.27
CA PRO A 350 20.75 8.26 6.12
C PRO A 350 22.08 8.30 5.35
N SER A 351 23.19 7.89 5.96
CA SER A 351 24.50 7.82 5.32
C SER A 351 24.66 6.62 4.40
N ALA A 352 23.87 5.55 4.60
CA ALA A 352 23.84 4.41 3.71
C ALA A 352 23.09 4.73 2.40
N GLY A 353 23.43 4.01 1.34
CA GLY A 353 22.72 4.06 0.06
C GLY A 353 21.46 3.21 0.06
N LEU A 354 20.49 3.63 -0.75
CA LEU A 354 19.30 2.86 -1.02
C LEU A 354 19.50 1.97 -2.24
N SER A 355 18.92 0.78 -2.22
CA SER A 355 18.89 -0.14 -3.36
C SER A 355 17.48 -0.68 -3.58
N LEU A 356 17.11 -0.86 -4.84
CA LEU A 356 15.94 -1.62 -5.27
C LEU A 356 16.37 -3.07 -5.49
N VAL A 357 15.77 -4.00 -4.75
CA VAL A 357 16.16 -5.41 -4.70
C VAL A 357 15.00 -6.29 -5.18
N ALA A 358 15.31 -7.27 -6.01
CA ALA A 358 14.42 -8.35 -6.41
C ALA A 358 14.85 -9.65 -5.72
N ARG A 359 13.89 -10.33 -5.08
CA ARG A 359 14.11 -11.59 -4.36
C ARG A 359 13.26 -12.73 -4.93
N ALA A 360 13.82 -13.94 -4.89
CA ALA A 360 13.09 -15.17 -5.15
C ALA A 360 13.43 -16.17 -4.03
N GLY A 361 12.41 -16.60 -3.27
CA GLY A 361 12.59 -17.52 -2.16
C GLY A 361 13.64 -17.07 -1.14
N GLY A 362 13.56 -15.84 -0.63
CA GLY A 362 14.52 -15.32 0.37
C GLY A 362 15.86 -14.84 -0.19
N MET A 363 16.27 -15.28 -1.40
CA MET A 363 17.56 -14.93 -2.01
C MET A 363 17.43 -13.72 -2.93
N ILE A 364 18.42 -12.83 -2.90
CA ILE A 364 18.54 -11.72 -3.86
C ILE A 364 18.92 -12.27 -5.24
N VAL A 365 18.05 -12.07 -6.23
CA VAL A 365 18.28 -12.47 -7.63
C VAL A 365 18.78 -11.31 -8.50
N GLY A 366 18.51 -10.08 -8.08
CA GLY A 366 18.97 -8.86 -8.74
C GLY A 366 18.84 -7.64 -7.82
N SER A 367 19.69 -6.64 -8.03
CA SER A 367 19.69 -5.40 -7.25
C SER A 367 20.16 -4.22 -8.09
N ILE A 368 19.55 -3.05 -7.87
CA ILE A 368 19.86 -1.78 -8.55
C ILE A 368 20.08 -0.72 -7.46
N LYS A 369 21.22 -0.03 -7.49
CA LYS A 369 21.46 1.08 -6.56
C LYS A 369 20.63 2.28 -6.97
N LEU A 370 20.03 2.97 -6.00
CA LEU A 370 19.34 4.23 -6.24
C LEU A 370 20.34 5.38 -6.13
N ASP A 371 20.48 6.13 -7.21
CA ASP A 371 21.39 7.28 -7.26
C ASP A 371 20.94 8.41 -6.32
N ASP A 372 21.91 9.20 -5.85
CA ASP A 372 21.71 10.33 -4.94
C ASP A 372 20.95 9.97 -3.65
N SER A 373 21.06 8.72 -3.22
CA SER A 373 20.37 8.23 -2.03
C SER A 373 21.16 8.41 -0.72
N GLU A 374 22.47 8.60 -0.77
CA GLU A 374 23.31 8.75 0.44
C GLU A 374 23.34 10.20 0.93
N ILE A 375 23.29 10.38 2.25
CA ILE A 375 23.24 11.70 2.88
C ILE A 375 24.32 11.78 3.96
N ALA A 376 25.29 12.66 3.73
CA ALA A 376 26.46 12.84 4.60
C ALA A 376 26.13 13.70 5.83
N ILE A 377 25.15 13.24 6.63
CA ILE A 377 24.66 13.94 7.83
C ILE A 377 25.81 14.14 8.82
N GLY A 378 26.03 15.39 9.21
CA GLY A 378 27.05 15.76 10.19
C GLY A 378 28.47 15.83 9.64
N GLU A 379 28.72 15.39 8.39
CA GLU A 379 30.04 15.46 7.75
C GLU A 379 30.20 16.72 6.88
N VAL A 380 29.14 17.09 6.17
CA VAL A 380 29.09 18.25 5.26
C VAL A 380 27.87 19.11 5.58
N PRO A 381 27.85 20.40 5.19
CA PRO A 381 26.65 21.20 5.32
C PRO A 381 25.53 20.66 4.43
N LEU A 382 24.31 20.62 4.96
CA LEU A 382 23.11 20.23 4.23
C LEU A 382 22.22 21.45 4.03
N THR A 383 21.72 21.64 2.82
CA THR A 383 20.93 22.81 2.43
C THR A 383 19.50 22.40 2.14
N PHE A 384 18.59 22.81 3.00
CA PHE A 384 17.15 22.58 2.87
C PHE A 384 16.44 23.83 2.36
N ILE A 385 15.42 23.65 1.53
CA ILE A 385 14.55 24.72 1.04
C ILE A 385 13.10 24.46 1.48
N VAL A 386 12.31 25.52 1.63
CA VAL A 386 10.88 25.38 1.93
C VAL A 386 10.16 24.81 0.71
N ASP A 387 9.45 23.70 0.90
CA ASP A 387 8.54 23.10 -0.08
C ASP A 387 7.19 22.83 0.61
N ALA A 388 6.19 23.66 0.30
CA ALA A 388 4.92 23.73 1.01
C ALA A 388 5.09 23.91 2.54
N ASP A 389 4.76 22.87 3.33
CA ASP A 389 4.84 22.87 4.81
C ASP A 389 6.05 22.05 5.33
N GLN A 390 7.00 21.69 4.46
CA GLN A 390 8.15 20.86 4.80
C GLN A 390 9.46 21.44 4.23
N TRP A 391 10.57 20.90 4.71
CA TRP A 391 11.91 21.29 4.27
C TRP A 391 12.49 20.21 3.36
N LEU A 392 12.70 20.52 2.07
CA LEU A 392 13.29 19.62 1.08
C LEU A 392 14.81 19.77 1.03
N LEU A 393 15.55 18.68 1.16
CA LEU A 393 17.00 18.65 0.96
C LEU A 393 17.32 18.88 -0.53
N GLN A 394 17.95 20.01 -0.83
CA GLN A 394 18.27 20.42 -2.20
C GLN A 394 19.77 20.35 -2.50
N GLY A 395 20.64 20.39 -1.49
CA GLY A 395 22.09 20.37 -1.67
C GLY A 395 22.86 19.79 -0.48
N GLN A 396 23.99 19.16 -0.79
CA GLN A 396 24.99 18.66 0.16
C GLN A 396 26.35 19.26 -0.21
N ALA A 397 27.17 19.65 0.77
CA ALA A 397 28.44 20.36 0.56
C ALA A 397 28.23 21.75 -0.11
N SER A 398 29.13 22.18 -1.02
CA SER A 398 28.98 23.47 -1.71
C SER A 398 27.88 23.41 -2.77
N CYS A 399 26.92 24.32 -2.71
CA CYS A 399 25.78 24.33 -3.63
C CYS A 399 25.24 25.75 -3.91
N SER A 400 24.39 25.87 -4.92
CA SER A 400 23.62 27.08 -5.22
C SER A 400 22.15 26.72 -5.34
N VAL A 401 21.29 27.40 -4.59
CA VAL A 401 19.84 27.15 -4.57
C VAL A 401 19.06 28.40 -4.95
N ARG A 402 17.97 28.21 -5.71
CA ARG A 402 17.07 29.29 -6.15
C ARG A 402 16.25 29.88 -5.01
N SER A 403 15.96 29.09 -3.99
CA SER A 403 15.19 29.56 -2.83
C SER A 403 15.94 30.67 -2.10
N SER A 404 15.21 31.70 -1.70
CA SER A 404 15.69 32.75 -0.80
C SER A 404 15.37 32.45 0.66
N ASP A 405 14.63 31.39 0.96
CA ASP A 405 14.40 30.90 2.33
C ASP A 405 14.98 29.49 2.45
N VAL A 406 16.04 29.37 3.23
CA VAL A 406 16.93 28.20 3.25
C VAL A 406 17.34 27.87 4.67
N LEU A 407 17.38 26.58 5.00
CA LEU A 407 17.89 26.09 6.28
C LEU A 407 19.19 25.32 6.03
N ILE A 408 20.31 25.85 6.54
CA ILE A 408 21.63 25.24 6.40
C ILE A 408 21.99 24.48 7.67
N VAL A 409 21.98 23.16 7.61
CA VAL A 409 22.45 22.30 8.70
C VAL A 409 23.97 22.24 8.65
N LEU A 410 24.63 22.53 9.78
CA LEU A 410 26.08 22.56 9.88
C LEU A 410 26.66 21.18 10.18
N PRO A 411 27.91 20.90 9.78
CA PRO A 411 28.65 19.72 10.22
C PRO A 411 28.76 19.63 11.75
N ARG A 412 29.03 18.43 12.28
CA ARG A 412 29.24 18.20 13.73
C ARG A 412 30.48 18.92 14.26
N ASP A 413 31.50 19.07 13.42
CA ASP A 413 32.72 19.78 13.79
C ASP A 413 32.42 21.27 14.05
N ASN A 414 33.21 21.89 14.94
CA ASN A 414 33.14 23.33 15.19
C ASN A 414 33.37 24.09 13.88
N SER A 415 32.27 24.51 13.25
CA SER A 415 32.26 25.20 11.98
C SER A 415 32.24 26.70 12.20
N ASN A 416 33.14 27.41 11.53
CA ASN A 416 33.09 28.86 11.42
C ASN A 416 32.21 29.22 10.22
N VAL A 417 31.30 30.18 10.41
CA VAL A 417 30.35 30.60 9.38
C VAL A 417 30.54 32.09 9.10
N ALA A 418 30.74 32.43 7.82
CA ALA A 418 30.94 33.81 7.36
C ALA A 418 30.02 34.13 6.15
N GLY A 419 29.79 35.41 5.89
CA GLY A 419 28.96 35.86 4.75
C GLY A 419 27.45 35.74 4.98
N PHE A 420 27.01 35.88 6.24
CA PHE A 420 25.61 35.86 6.65
C PHE A 420 25.32 36.99 7.64
N ASP A 421 24.38 37.87 7.28
CA ASP A 421 23.84 38.94 8.14
C ASP A 421 22.56 38.45 8.82
N GLY A 422 22.65 37.83 9.99
CA GLY A 422 21.43 37.44 10.71
C GLY A 422 21.63 37.11 12.19
N GLN A 423 20.86 37.81 13.04
CA GLN A 423 20.67 37.55 14.47
C GLN A 423 19.69 36.39 14.72
N SER A 424 19.63 35.38 13.84
CA SER A 424 18.67 34.29 13.99
C SER A 424 19.17 33.24 14.98
N SER A 425 18.32 32.86 15.94
CA SER A 425 18.59 31.75 16.85
C SER A 425 18.78 30.46 16.06
N ALA A 426 19.90 29.77 16.28
CA ALA A 426 20.15 28.48 15.65
C ALA A 426 19.05 27.48 16.03
N VAL A 427 18.57 26.73 15.04
CA VAL A 427 17.55 25.68 15.21
C VAL A 427 18.27 24.33 15.28
N ASN A 428 17.65 23.33 15.88
CA ASN A 428 18.16 21.96 15.88
C ASN A 428 17.45 21.15 14.77
N VAL A 429 18.23 20.51 13.90
CA VAL A 429 17.78 19.63 12.82
C VAL A 429 18.57 18.34 12.91
N LEU A 430 17.92 17.20 13.14
CA LEU A 430 18.57 15.88 13.24
C LEU A 430 19.70 15.84 14.30
N GLY A 431 19.51 16.55 15.42
CA GLY A 431 20.52 16.70 16.47
C GLY A 431 21.67 17.67 16.13
N LEU A 432 21.63 18.36 15.00
CA LEU A 432 22.67 19.26 14.51
C LEU A 432 22.24 20.72 14.52
N LYS A 433 23.21 21.63 14.66
CA LYS A 433 22.99 23.07 14.60
C LYS A 433 22.63 23.49 13.16
N ALA A 434 21.50 24.14 12.99
CA ALA A 434 21.04 24.65 11.71
C ALA A 434 20.87 26.18 11.73
N LEU A 435 21.18 26.81 10.61
CA LEU A 435 21.12 28.25 10.39
C LEU A 435 20.02 28.58 9.38
N PRO A 436 18.97 29.31 9.79
CA PRO A 436 17.98 29.83 8.86
C PRO A 436 18.56 31.05 8.14
N VAL A 437 18.62 30.98 6.81
CA VAL A 437 19.19 31.99 5.93
C VAL A 437 18.11 32.53 5.02
N LYS A 438 17.95 33.87 5.01
CA LYS A 438 16.98 34.57 4.18
C LYS A 438 17.65 35.52 3.19
N GLY A 439 17.05 35.64 2.00
CA GLY A 439 17.49 36.50 0.92
C GLY A 439 18.54 35.87 0.01
N CYS A 440 19.26 36.73 -0.72
CA CYS A 440 20.34 36.32 -1.61
C CYS A 440 21.68 36.48 -0.88
N GLN A 441 22.12 35.42 -0.19
CA GLN A 441 23.32 35.38 0.65
C GLN A 441 24.36 34.41 0.08
N ASP A 442 25.63 34.63 0.43
CA ASP A 442 26.75 33.78 0.01
C ASP A 442 27.54 33.31 1.24
N VAL A 443 27.05 32.21 1.80
CA VAL A 443 27.46 31.69 3.10
C VAL A 443 28.68 30.78 2.93
N THR A 444 29.72 31.03 3.71
CA THR A 444 30.91 30.16 3.79
C THR A 444 30.89 29.41 5.09
N VAL A 445 30.96 28.08 5.01
CA VAL A 445 31.10 27.20 6.17
C VAL A 445 32.50 26.62 6.12
N THR A 446 33.34 26.95 7.09
CA THR A 446 34.70 26.43 7.24
C THR A 446 34.72 25.48 8.42
N ALA A 447 34.95 24.19 8.15
CA ALA A 447 35.14 23.15 9.14
C ALA A 447 36.49 22.45 8.83
N ASN A 448 36.48 21.13 8.66
CA ASN A 448 37.60 20.37 8.08
C ASN A 448 37.93 20.81 6.65
N GLU A 449 36.93 21.26 5.90
CA GLU A 449 37.08 21.81 4.56
C GLU A 449 36.23 23.08 4.40
N THR A 450 36.37 23.75 3.25
CA THR A 450 35.63 24.97 2.95
C THR A 450 34.46 24.69 2.02
N TYR A 451 33.26 25.06 2.47
CA TYR A 451 32.01 24.90 1.74
C TYR A 451 31.38 26.27 1.45
N ARG A 452 30.86 26.45 0.24
CA ARG A 452 30.21 27.71 -0.18
C ARG A 452 28.76 27.44 -0.58
N ILE A 453 27.81 28.04 0.14
CA ILE A 453 26.36 27.92 -0.10
C ILE A 453 25.80 29.26 -0.59
N ARG A 454 25.28 29.26 -1.82
CA ARG A 454 24.69 30.45 -2.46
C ARG A 454 23.16 30.32 -2.45
N THR A 455 22.49 31.29 -1.85
CA THR A 455 21.02 31.32 -1.74
C THR A 455 20.43 32.40 -2.67
N GLY A 456 19.18 32.23 -3.11
CA GLY A 456 18.50 33.18 -4.00
C GLY A 456 19.14 33.34 -5.39
N ARG A 457 19.87 32.33 -5.88
CA ARG A 457 20.59 32.37 -7.18
C ARG A 457 20.25 31.18 -8.05
N GLU A 458 20.49 31.26 -9.35
CA GLU A 458 20.33 30.10 -10.23
C GLU A 458 21.16 28.91 -9.72
N GLN A 459 20.59 27.72 -9.86
CA GLN A 459 21.24 26.49 -9.45
C GLN A 459 22.41 26.24 -10.41
N ILE A 460 23.63 26.36 -9.88
CA ILE A 460 24.85 26.01 -10.60
C ILE A 460 24.94 24.49 -10.58
N SER A 461 24.73 23.86 -11.74
CA SER A 461 24.87 22.41 -11.89
C SER A 461 26.36 22.06 -11.97
N PHE A 462 27.00 21.86 -10.82
CA PHE A 462 28.21 21.06 -10.78
C PHE A 462 27.80 19.63 -11.16
N GLY A 463 28.38 19.05 -12.22
CA GLY A 463 28.03 17.69 -12.64
C GLY A 463 28.04 16.70 -11.47
N ARG A 464 27.16 15.70 -11.49
CA ARG A 464 27.09 14.72 -10.39
C ARG A 464 28.33 13.84 -10.41
N PHE A 465 28.97 13.65 -9.26
CA PHE A 465 30.16 12.81 -9.13
C PHE A 465 29.77 11.42 -8.62
N ALA A 466 30.07 10.39 -9.39
CA ALA A 466 29.85 8.99 -9.04
C ALA A 466 31.19 8.26 -8.86
N LEU A 467 31.23 7.30 -7.93
CA LEU A 467 32.38 6.43 -7.71
C LEU A 467 32.20 5.10 -8.41
N ASN A 468 33.10 4.80 -9.36
CA ASN A 468 33.12 3.56 -10.12
C ASN A 468 34.35 2.71 -9.76
N GLY A 469 34.13 1.51 -9.26
CA GLY A 469 35.16 0.55 -8.87
C GLY A 469 34.55 -0.76 -8.39
N LYS A 470 35.37 -1.80 -8.22
CA LYS A 470 34.93 -3.08 -7.64
C LYS A 470 34.64 -2.86 -6.15
N ARG A 471 33.39 -2.97 -5.72
CA ARG A 471 33.01 -2.84 -4.30
C ARG A 471 33.36 -4.13 -3.54
N ALA A 472 33.57 -4.01 -2.23
CA ALA A 472 33.63 -5.17 -1.35
C ALA A 472 32.27 -5.90 -1.35
N SER A 473 32.31 -7.23 -1.27
CA SER A 473 31.11 -8.08 -1.24
C SER A 473 30.49 -8.26 0.15
N TRP A 474 31.18 -7.78 1.18
CA TRP A 474 30.80 -7.89 2.59
C TRP A 474 30.31 -6.55 3.11
N VAL A 475 29.49 -6.56 4.17
CA VAL A 475 29.14 -5.33 4.90
C VAL A 475 30.41 -4.77 5.52
N CYS A 476 30.74 -3.53 5.16
CA CYS A 476 31.95 -2.86 5.58
C CYS A 476 31.59 -1.51 6.18
N HIS A 477 32.40 -1.03 7.11
CA HIS A 477 32.32 0.34 7.59
C HIS A 477 33.70 1.00 7.39
N PRO A 478 33.83 2.00 6.50
CA PRO A 478 32.76 2.70 5.77
C PRO A 478 32.01 1.86 4.71
N ASP A 479 30.71 2.12 4.52
CA ASP A 479 29.83 1.35 3.62
C ASP A 479 30.28 1.39 2.16
N GLU A 480 30.82 2.54 1.70
CA GLU A 480 31.48 2.65 0.40
C GLU A 480 32.92 2.12 0.44
N THR A 481 33.08 0.81 0.62
CA THR A 481 34.37 0.12 0.56
C THR A 481 34.62 -0.52 -0.81
N PHE A 482 35.81 -0.27 -1.38
CA PHE A 482 36.25 -0.75 -2.70
C PHE A 482 37.46 -1.67 -2.59
N ILE A 483 37.53 -2.66 -3.47
CA ILE A 483 38.69 -3.51 -3.74
C ILE A 483 39.49 -2.84 -4.87
N GLY A 484 40.56 -2.16 -4.49
CA GLY A 484 41.30 -1.23 -5.35
C GLY A 484 40.73 0.19 -5.32
N VAL A 485 41.52 1.15 -5.83
CA VAL A 485 41.18 2.58 -5.80
C VAL A 485 40.05 2.88 -6.81
N PRO A 486 38.91 3.45 -6.38
CA PRO A 486 37.79 3.76 -7.27
C PRO A 486 38.10 4.96 -8.18
N LYS A 487 37.47 4.98 -9.36
CA LYS A 487 37.50 6.11 -10.29
C LYS A 487 36.30 7.03 -10.04
N VAL A 488 36.52 8.33 -10.08
CA VAL A 488 35.45 9.34 -10.04
C VAL A 488 34.99 9.61 -11.48
N ILE A 489 33.67 9.58 -11.72
CA ILE A 489 33.04 9.88 -13.01
C ILE A 489 32.05 11.03 -12.84
N SER A 490 31.98 11.96 -13.80
CA SER A 490 30.97 13.01 -13.85
C SER A 490 29.76 12.59 -14.69
N THR A 491 28.56 12.97 -14.25
CA THR A 491 27.30 12.73 -14.98
C THR A 491 26.49 14.04 -15.11
N PRO A 492 26.07 14.44 -16.33
CA PRO A 492 26.38 13.82 -17.64
C PRO A 492 27.85 14.01 -18.07
N PRO A 493 28.39 13.10 -18.92
CA PRO A 493 29.80 13.07 -19.31
C PRO A 493 30.27 14.30 -20.12
N ASP A 494 29.35 15.10 -20.66
CA ASP A 494 29.66 16.26 -21.51
C ASP A 494 30.10 17.52 -20.75
N ILE A 495 30.13 17.50 -19.41
CA ILE A 495 30.68 18.61 -18.62
C ILE A 495 32.21 18.44 -18.51
N GLN A 496 32.91 18.61 -19.62
CA GLN A 496 34.39 18.67 -19.68
C GLN A 496 34.97 20.00 -19.14
N SER A 497 34.14 20.88 -18.55
CA SER A 497 34.50 22.29 -18.30
C SER A 497 34.78 22.67 -16.85
N ILE A 498 34.79 21.72 -15.89
CA ILE A 498 35.09 22.02 -14.49
C ILE A 498 36.42 21.41 -14.12
N ASP A 499 37.42 22.26 -13.93
CA ASP A 499 38.73 21.89 -13.41
C ASP A 499 38.58 21.49 -11.93
N VAL A 500 38.62 20.18 -11.66
CA VAL A 500 38.43 19.60 -10.33
C VAL A 500 39.66 18.82 -9.90
N THR A 501 40.04 19.00 -8.64
CA THR A 501 41.14 18.27 -8.01
C THR A 501 40.57 17.31 -6.97
N ARG A 502 41.19 16.12 -6.87
CA ARG A 502 40.74 15.02 -6.02
C ARG A 502 41.71 14.84 -4.86
N TYR A 503 41.18 14.74 -3.66
CA TYR A 503 41.96 14.60 -2.43
C TYR A 503 41.52 13.36 -1.64
N LEU A 504 42.48 12.69 -1.03
CA LEU A 504 42.27 11.66 -0.02
C LEU A 504 42.83 12.18 1.31
N SER A 505 41.96 12.39 2.28
CA SER A 505 42.29 12.93 3.60
C SER A 505 43.15 14.20 3.55
N GLY A 506 42.90 15.05 2.54
CA GLY A 506 43.60 16.32 2.32
C GLY A 506 44.82 16.27 1.40
N ILE A 507 45.27 15.09 0.95
CA ILE A 507 46.41 14.92 0.05
C ILE A 507 45.91 14.70 -1.38
N SER A 508 46.51 15.35 -2.38
CA SER A 508 46.13 15.15 -3.79
C SER A 508 46.37 13.69 -4.21
N ILE A 509 45.39 13.05 -4.85
CA ILE A 509 45.49 11.65 -5.32
C ILE A 509 46.69 11.48 -6.27
N GLU A 510 47.03 12.51 -7.05
CA GLU A 510 48.16 12.48 -7.99
C GLU A 510 49.54 12.46 -7.31
N GLN A 511 49.58 12.78 -6.01
CA GLN A 511 50.79 12.82 -5.20
C GLN A 511 50.89 11.65 -4.21
N CYS A 512 49.84 10.84 -4.08
CA CYS A 512 49.81 9.72 -3.14
C CYS A 512 50.48 8.47 -3.74
N HIS A 513 51.23 7.73 -2.93
CA HIS A 513 51.59 6.36 -3.28
C HIS A 513 50.40 5.41 -3.08
N ILE A 514 50.31 4.32 -3.86
CA ILE A 514 49.19 3.36 -3.78
C ILE A 514 48.97 2.86 -2.34
N GLN A 515 50.05 2.64 -1.58
CA GLN A 515 49.98 2.18 -0.18
C GLN A 515 49.33 3.22 0.75
N GLU A 516 49.58 4.51 0.49
CA GLU A 516 49.01 5.62 1.26
C GLU A 516 47.53 5.83 0.95
N MET A 517 47.03 5.32 -0.19
CA MET A 517 45.62 5.39 -0.58
C MET A 517 44.75 4.33 0.10
N LEU A 518 45.34 3.32 0.77
CA LEU A 518 44.58 2.21 1.37
C LEU A 518 44.06 2.56 2.78
N GLY A 519 43.04 1.83 3.23
CA GLY A 519 42.36 2.06 4.51
C GLY A 519 41.07 2.89 4.38
N ALA A 520 40.47 3.27 5.52
CA ALA A 520 39.30 4.14 5.54
C ALA A 520 39.75 5.61 5.46
N GLN A 521 39.28 6.34 4.44
CA GLN A 521 39.74 7.69 4.12
C GLN A 521 38.60 8.59 3.64
N TYR A 522 38.77 9.91 3.78
CA TYR A 522 37.84 10.90 3.21
C TYR A 522 38.25 11.26 1.78
N LEU A 523 37.42 10.90 0.80
CA LEU A 523 37.53 11.37 -0.56
C LEU A 523 36.84 12.72 -0.70
N SER A 524 37.57 13.72 -1.21
CA SER A 524 37.04 15.05 -1.49
C SER A 524 37.30 15.49 -2.93
N ILE A 525 36.31 16.12 -3.55
CA ILE A 525 36.42 16.74 -4.87
C ILE A 525 36.27 18.24 -4.68
N ARG A 526 37.27 19.00 -5.11
CA ARG A 526 37.31 20.45 -4.95
C ARG A 526 37.47 21.15 -6.29
N ASN A 527 36.83 22.31 -6.43
CA ASN A 527 37.00 23.17 -7.61
C ASN A 527 38.30 23.98 -7.53
N SER A 528 38.61 24.74 -8.58
CA SER A 528 39.79 25.63 -8.65
C SER A 528 39.85 26.72 -7.56
N LYS A 529 38.73 27.01 -6.87
CA LYS A 529 38.67 27.92 -5.71
C LYS A 529 38.83 27.20 -4.37
N ASN A 530 39.16 25.91 -4.39
CA ASN A 530 39.26 25.03 -3.21
C ASN A 530 37.92 24.90 -2.44
N GLU A 531 36.79 25.14 -3.10
CA GLU A 531 35.45 24.86 -2.56
C GLU A 531 35.16 23.36 -2.73
N THR A 532 34.76 22.68 -1.66
CA THR A 532 34.43 21.25 -1.70
C THR A 532 33.07 21.03 -2.33
N LEU A 533 33.04 20.29 -3.44
CA LEU A 533 31.84 19.89 -4.17
C LEU A 533 31.30 18.52 -3.74
N LEU A 534 32.19 17.62 -3.33
CA LEU A 534 31.86 16.31 -2.76
C LEU A 534 32.85 16.00 -1.64
N ARG A 535 32.38 15.47 -0.53
CA ARG A 535 33.21 14.81 0.49
C ARG A 535 32.50 13.56 0.98
N ARG A 536 33.19 12.42 1.00
CA ARG A 536 32.65 11.12 1.42
C ARG A 536 33.70 10.28 2.12
N LYS A 537 33.32 9.56 3.17
CA LYS A 537 34.17 8.53 3.77
C LYS A 537 34.08 7.24 2.95
N ILE A 538 35.21 6.73 2.48
CA ILE A 538 35.30 5.50 1.69
C ILE A 538 36.34 4.55 2.28
N GLY A 539 36.16 3.25 2.08
CA GLY A 539 37.18 2.23 2.38
C GLY A 539 37.92 1.81 1.11
N ILE A 540 39.24 1.66 1.17
CA ILE A 540 40.04 1.15 0.04
C ILE A 540 40.87 -0.05 0.52
N LEU A 541 40.50 -1.24 0.07
CA LEU A 541 41.24 -2.49 0.25
C LEU A 541 42.20 -2.72 -0.94
N PRO A 542 43.27 -3.52 -0.76
CA PRO A 542 44.15 -3.92 -1.87
C PRO A 542 43.38 -4.54 -3.04
N ALA A 543 43.88 -4.36 -4.27
CA ALA A 543 43.20 -4.85 -5.48
C ALA A 543 43.13 -6.39 -5.55
N ASP A 544 44.03 -7.08 -4.86
CA ASP A 544 44.13 -8.54 -4.76
C ASP A 544 43.50 -9.11 -3.48
N PHE A 545 42.85 -8.27 -2.67
CA PHE A 545 42.29 -8.67 -1.38
C PHE A 545 41.07 -9.60 -1.55
N SER A 546 41.12 -10.75 -0.88
CA SER A 546 39.99 -11.67 -0.77
C SER A 546 39.85 -12.29 0.63
N ILE A 547 38.63 -12.68 0.97
CA ILE A 547 38.28 -13.36 2.22
C ILE A 547 37.54 -14.65 1.87
N GLU A 548 37.95 -15.77 2.45
CA GLU A 548 37.23 -17.04 2.43
C GLU A 548 36.86 -17.45 3.86
N ILE A 549 35.69 -18.07 4.03
CA ILE A 549 35.20 -18.56 5.31
C ILE A 549 35.09 -20.09 5.24
N LYS A 550 35.75 -20.80 6.16
CA LYS A 550 35.78 -22.27 6.23
C LYS A 550 35.22 -22.76 7.55
N GLY A 551 34.16 -23.58 7.51
CA GLY A 551 33.59 -24.18 8.72
C GLY A 551 34.55 -25.14 9.43
N GLY A 552 34.47 -25.21 10.75
CA GLY A 552 35.25 -26.14 11.58
C GLY A 552 34.62 -27.53 11.72
N ILE A 553 35.22 -28.37 12.55
CA ILE A 553 34.73 -29.72 12.85
C ILE A 553 33.43 -29.64 13.68
N HIS A 554 33.40 -28.71 14.64
CA HIS A 554 32.27 -28.43 15.52
C HIS A 554 31.54 -27.14 15.09
N ALA A 555 30.26 -27.01 15.44
CA ALA A 555 29.42 -25.86 15.04
C ALA A 555 29.89 -24.52 15.65
N ASN A 556 30.66 -24.56 16.74
CA ASN A 556 31.24 -23.42 17.41
C ASN A 556 32.72 -23.17 17.01
N GLU A 557 33.21 -23.81 15.95
CA GLU A 557 34.59 -23.67 15.47
C GLU A 557 34.60 -23.35 13.97
N GLY A 558 35.59 -22.59 13.51
CA GLY A 558 35.80 -22.35 12.08
C GLY A 558 37.04 -21.50 11.78
N THR A 559 37.27 -21.17 10.52
CA THR A 559 38.49 -20.47 10.06
C THR A 559 38.16 -19.40 9.03
N ILE A 560 38.72 -18.20 9.20
CA ILE A 560 38.74 -17.15 8.18
C ILE A 560 40.10 -17.16 7.49
N VAL A 561 40.11 -17.14 6.17
CA VAL A 561 41.32 -17.05 5.34
C VAL A 561 41.30 -15.73 4.60
N ILE A 562 42.34 -14.91 4.79
CA ILE A 562 42.54 -13.64 4.11
C ILE A 562 43.71 -13.81 3.15
N THR A 563 43.51 -13.47 1.89
CA THR A 563 44.55 -13.57 0.84
C THR A 563 44.83 -12.19 0.26
N THR A 564 46.09 -11.77 0.31
CA THR A 564 46.60 -10.54 -0.33
C THR A 564 48.13 -10.53 -0.23
N GLN A 565 48.79 -10.08 -1.30
CA GLN A 565 50.23 -9.83 -1.35
C GLN A 565 50.61 -8.52 -0.64
N HIS A 566 49.64 -7.65 -0.36
CA HIS A 566 49.86 -6.42 0.39
C HIS A 566 49.92 -6.69 1.91
N PRO A 567 50.91 -6.16 2.64
CA PRO A 567 50.99 -6.32 4.09
C PRO A 567 49.76 -5.70 4.78
N CYS A 568 48.85 -6.55 5.25
CA CYS A 568 47.64 -6.13 5.96
C CYS A 568 47.60 -6.70 7.37
N VAL A 569 47.18 -5.89 8.35
CA VAL A 569 46.90 -6.37 9.70
C VAL A 569 45.40 -6.60 9.85
N ALA A 570 45.02 -7.85 10.10
CA ALA A 570 43.65 -8.21 10.42
C ALA A 570 43.49 -8.49 11.93
N LYS A 571 42.46 -7.95 12.56
CA LYS A 571 42.18 -8.10 14.00
C LYS A 571 40.69 -8.32 14.24
N LEU A 572 40.36 -9.30 15.08
CA LEU A 572 38.98 -9.47 15.56
C LEU A 572 38.68 -8.45 16.66
N LYS A 573 37.50 -7.83 16.57
CA LYS A 573 36.99 -6.89 17.59
C LYS A 573 36.39 -7.63 18.79
N ASP A 574 35.78 -8.79 18.53
CA ASP A 574 35.16 -9.65 19.55
C ASP A 574 36.18 -10.29 20.48
N LYS A 575 36.06 -9.96 21.77
CA LYS A 575 36.95 -10.46 22.83
C LYS A 575 36.51 -11.79 23.43
N THR A 576 35.32 -12.27 23.09
CA THR A 576 34.67 -13.47 23.64
C THR A 576 35.05 -14.75 22.90
N LEU A 577 35.82 -14.65 21.80
CA LEU A 577 36.22 -15.78 20.97
C LEU A 577 37.68 -16.14 21.20
N GLU A 578 37.97 -17.44 21.32
CA GLU A 578 39.33 -17.94 21.24
C GLU A 578 39.77 -17.90 19.77
N ALA A 579 40.87 -17.20 19.47
CA ALA A 579 41.36 -17.03 18.11
C ALA A 579 42.86 -17.36 18.00
N THR A 580 43.22 -18.32 17.14
CA THR A 580 44.61 -18.62 16.79
C THR A 580 44.91 -18.16 15.36
N ARG A 581 46.12 -17.66 15.12
CA ARG A 581 46.48 -17.06 13.82
C ARG A 581 47.70 -17.75 13.23
N LYS A 582 47.61 -18.13 11.97
CA LYS A 582 48.71 -18.67 11.18
C LYS A 582 48.95 -17.75 9.98
N ARG A 583 50.16 -17.22 9.87
CA ARG A 583 50.56 -16.34 8.77
C ARG A 583 51.54 -17.07 7.87
N THR A 584 51.24 -17.06 6.58
CA THR A 584 52.10 -17.50 5.49
C THR A 584 52.21 -16.36 4.47
N GLU A 585 53.20 -16.41 3.58
CA GLU A 585 53.35 -15.38 2.55
C GLU A 585 52.06 -15.24 1.72
N GLY A 586 51.54 -14.01 1.63
CA GLY A 586 50.30 -13.70 0.91
C GLY A 586 48.99 -14.20 1.55
N ARG A 587 49.03 -14.89 2.71
CA ARG A 587 47.86 -15.59 3.27
C ARG A 587 47.84 -15.61 4.80
N THR A 588 46.75 -15.14 5.40
CA THR A 588 46.51 -15.16 6.86
C THR A 588 45.31 -16.02 7.19
N GLU A 589 45.51 -17.07 7.99
CA GLU A 589 44.43 -17.93 8.52
C GLU A 589 44.16 -17.57 9.99
N ILE A 590 42.90 -17.34 10.32
CA ILE A 590 42.41 -17.05 11.67
C ILE A 590 41.42 -18.14 12.05
N GLN A 591 41.84 -19.07 12.91
CA GLN A 591 40.96 -20.10 13.47
C GLN A 591 40.23 -19.52 14.67
N LEU A 592 38.94 -19.82 14.77
CA LEU A 592 37.98 -19.28 15.72
C LEU A 592 37.31 -20.40 16.49
N LYS A 593 37.13 -20.21 17.80
CA LYS A 593 36.35 -21.08 18.67
C LYS A 593 35.52 -20.26 19.65
N ALA A 594 34.22 -20.53 19.70
CA ALA A 594 33.27 -19.91 20.61
C ALA A 594 32.96 -20.82 21.80
N GLU A 595 32.87 -20.23 22.99
CA GLU A 595 32.41 -20.92 24.20
C GLU A 595 30.87 -20.87 24.29
N GLY A 596 30.20 -22.02 24.21
CA GLY A 596 28.74 -22.09 24.18
C GLY A 596 28.13 -21.86 22.79
N VAL A 597 27.13 -20.99 22.68
CA VAL A 597 26.45 -20.67 21.42
C VAL A 597 27.30 -19.65 20.64
N PRO A 598 27.71 -19.95 19.39
CA PRO A 598 28.52 -19.01 18.61
C PRO A 598 27.76 -17.71 18.33
N PRO A 599 28.47 -16.56 18.27
CA PRO A 599 27.84 -15.31 17.84
C PRO A 599 27.39 -15.40 16.38
N ALA A 600 26.40 -14.60 16.01
CA ALA A 600 25.88 -14.53 14.66
C ALA A 600 26.92 -14.00 13.66
N PHE A 601 27.54 -12.88 14.02
CA PHE A 601 28.52 -12.16 13.25
C PHE A 601 29.74 -11.87 14.11
N ILE A 602 30.84 -11.61 13.42
CA ILE A 602 32.09 -11.16 14.00
C ILE A 602 32.60 -9.98 13.20
N THR A 603 33.19 -9.01 13.90
CA THR A 603 33.78 -7.85 13.22
C THR A 603 35.28 -8.07 13.02
N LEU A 604 35.69 -8.19 11.76
CA LEU A 604 37.08 -8.24 11.33
C LEU A 604 37.56 -6.83 10.96
N GLN A 605 38.43 -6.28 11.80
CA GLN A 605 39.08 -5.02 11.57
C GLN A 605 40.33 -5.22 10.69
N VAL A 606 40.33 -4.64 9.50
CA VAL A 606 41.43 -4.74 8.52
C VAL A 606 42.14 -3.39 8.41
N LEU A 607 43.46 -3.39 8.63
CA LEU A 607 44.35 -2.26 8.44
C LEU A 607 45.33 -2.57 7.30
N PRO A 608 45.02 -2.13 6.06
CA PRO A 608 45.94 -2.24 4.93
C PRO A 608 47.09 -1.23 5.01
N ASN A 609 46.87 -0.12 5.72
CA ASN A 609 47.84 0.93 5.99
C ASN A 609 47.75 1.27 7.48
N LEU A 610 48.88 1.22 8.20
CA LEU A 610 48.93 1.50 9.64
C LEU A 610 48.72 2.98 9.98
N ALA A 611 48.87 3.88 9.00
CA ALA A 611 48.66 5.32 9.18
C ALA A 611 47.21 5.76 8.90
N ALA A 612 46.37 4.87 8.34
CA ALA A 612 44.97 5.16 8.02
C ALA A 612 44.02 4.51 9.05
N ASP A 613 42.77 4.98 9.08
CA ASP A 613 41.72 4.35 9.86
C ASP A 613 41.48 2.91 9.36
N PRO A 614 41.15 1.97 10.27
CA PRO A 614 40.78 0.62 9.89
C PRO A 614 39.47 0.57 9.09
N ILE A 615 39.32 -0.49 8.30
CA ILE A 615 38.05 -0.89 7.69
C ILE A 615 37.49 -2.03 8.54
N ASP A 616 36.33 -1.81 9.14
CA ASP A 616 35.62 -2.85 9.87
C ASP A 616 34.79 -3.66 8.85
N ILE A 617 35.01 -4.96 8.77
CA ILE A 617 34.27 -5.89 7.89
C ILE A 617 33.45 -6.82 8.78
N GLU A 618 32.13 -6.82 8.60
CA GLU A 618 31.24 -7.73 9.31
C GLU A 618 31.17 -9.06 8.55
N LEU A 619 31.54 -10.13 9.23
CA LEU A 619 31.57 -11.48 8.67
C LEU A 619 30.67 -12.38 9.51
N PRO A 620 29.88 -13.28 8.90
CA PRO A 620 29.17 -14.29 9.66
C PRO A 620 30.15 -15.23 10.37
N PHE A 621 29.79 -15.72 11.54
CA PHE A 621 30.62 -16.71 12.23
C PHE A 621 30.77 -17.96 11.36
N PRO A 622 31.98 -18.55 11.23
CA PRO A 622 32.26 -19.70 10.37
C PRO A 622 31.67 -21.02 10.90
N ALA A 623 30.38 -21.05 11.22
CA ALA A 623 29.67 -22.25 11.66
C ALA A 623 29.46 -23.24 10.50
N LYS A 624 29.24 -24.51 10.84
CA LYS A 624 28.88 -25.55 9.87
C LYS A 624 27.36 -25.69 9.77
N GLY A 625 26.83 -25.69 8.55
CA GLY A 625 25.40 -25.96 8.28
C GLY A 625 24.61 -24.70 7.98
N CYS A 626 23.46 -24.54 8.64
CA CYS A 626 22.60 -23.36 8.52
C CYS A 626 22.56 -22.64 9.88
N LEU A 627 22.44 -21.31 9.87
CA LEU A 627 22.26 -20.48 11.06
C LEU A 627 21.06 -19.56 10.81
N ALA A 628 20.00 -19.67 11.62
CA ALA A 628 18.85 -18.78 11.54
C ALA A 628 18.80 -17.83 12.74
N LEU A 629 18.58 -16.56 12.48
CA LEU A 629 18.68 -15.46 13.43
C LEU A 629 17.42 -14.60 13.40
N ASP A 630 17.07 -14.03 14.55
CA ASP A 630 16.07 -12.97 14.68
C ASP A 630 16.63 -11.58 14.33
N VAL A 631 15.76 -10.56 14.37
CA VAL A 631 16.13 -9.15 14.13
C VAL A 631 17.20 -8.60 15.08
N ASN A 632 17.38 -9.21 16.26
CA ASN A 632 18.37 -8.81 17.24
C ASN A 632 19.69 -9.60 17.11
N GLY A 633 19.84 -10.42 16.06
CA GLY A 633 21.00 -11.28 15.83
C GLY A 633 21.08 -12.47 16.80
N ARG A 634 19.99 -12.85 17.47
CA ARG A 634 19.93 -14.02 18.36
C ARG A 634 19.43 -15.24 17.60
N PRO A 635 19.78 -16.48 18.01
CA PRO A 635 19.24 -17.68 17.38
C PRO A 635 17.71 -17.68 17.36
N LEU A 636 17.14 -17.98 16.19
CA LEU A 636 15.70 -17.99 16.00
C LEU A 636 15.02 -19.12 16.81
N ASP A 637 14.05 -18.77 17.64
CA ASP A 637 13.29 -19.72 18.46
C ASP A 637 12.62 -20.79 17.60
N LYS A 638 12.49 -22.02 18.10
CA LYS A 638 11.85 -23.13 17.36
C LYS A 638 10.36 -22.92 17.09
N ASN A 639 9.71 -22.03 17.82
CA ASN A 639 8.30 -21.69 17.67
C ASN A 639 8.19 -20.17 17.49
N ILE A 640 7.81 -19.74 16.30
CA ILE A 640 7.73 -18.32 15.93
C ILE A 640 6.36 -17.97 15.36
N THR A 641 6.05 -16.68 15.36
CA THR A 641 4.89 -16.12 14.68
C THR A 641 5.27 -15.51 13.32
N LEU A 642 4.28 -15.21 12.49
CA LEU A 642 4.51 -14.44 11.25
C LEU A 642 5.19 -13.10 11.50
N HIS A 643 4.96 -12.48 12.65
CA HIS A 643 5.60 -11.21 13.01
C HIS A 643 7.08 -11.38 13.31
N ASP A 644 7.46 -12.48 13.95
CA ASP A 644 8.88 -12.75 14.29
C ASP A 644 9.74 -13.01 13.04
N LEU A 645 9.13 -13.25 11.87
CA LEU A 645 9.86 -13.31 10.60
C LEU A 645 10.45 -11.95 10.19
N LEU A 646 9.89 -10.83 10.68
CA LEU A 646 10.41 -9.48 10.42
C LEU A 646 11.85 -9.37 10.93
N GLY A 647 12.77 -9.04 10.02
CA GLY A 647 14.20 -8.95 10.31
C GLY A 647 14.91 -10.28 10.52
N SER A 648 14.20 -11.42 10.41
CA SER A 648 14.82 -12.74 10.57
C SER A 648 15.57 -13.20 9.31
N ARG A 649 16.77 -13.76 9.50
CA ARG A 649 17.71 -14.14 8.43
C ARG A 649 18.21 -15.57 8.62
N ALA A 650 18.42 -16.31 7.53
CA ALA A 650 19.08 -17.62 7.56
C ALA A 650 20.32 -17.63 6.66
N PHE A 651 21.46 -18.07 7.20
CA PHE A 651 22.74 -18.16 6.52
C PHE A 651 23.09 -19.62 6.24
N LEU A 652 23.34 -19.95 4.97
CA LEU A 652 23.70 -21.29 4.50
C LEU A 652 25.18 -21.33 4.13
N PHE A 653 25.96 -22.19 4.80
CA PHE A 653 27.41 -22.25 4.63
C PHE A 653 27.84 -23.43 3.76
N SER A 654 28.88 -23.24 2.94
CA SER A 654 29.53 -24.35 2.22
C SER A 654 30.27 -25.28 3.17
N ARG A 655 30.38 -26.56 2.80
CA ARG A 655 31.10 -27.58 3.56
C ARG A 655 32.53 -27.65 3.07
N ASN A 656 33.52 -27.38 3.94
CA ASN A 656 34.95 -27.50 3.64
C ASN A 656 35.43 -26.70 2.40
N GLY A 657 34.72 -25.64 2.00
CA GLY A 657 35.02 -24.91 0.77
C GLY A 657 34.57 -25.61 -0.52
N GLU A 658 33.70 -26.61 -0.44
CA GLU A 658 33.04 -27.22 -1.60
C GLU A 658 31.61 -26.68 -1.78
N PRO A 659 31.16 -26.43 -3.03
CA PRO A 659 29.78 -26.07 -3.30
C PRO A 659 28.80 -27.05 -2.67
N THR A 660 27.95 -26.55 -1.77
CA THR A 660 27.03 -27.39 -0.99
C THR A 660 25.59 -27.01 -1.26
N ARG A 661 24.76 -28.01 -1.63
CA ARG A 661 23.33 -27.82 -1.87
C ARG A 661 22.55 -27.84 -0.57
N TYR A 662 21.62 -26.91 -0.45
CA TYR A 662 20.61 -26.81 0.59
C TYR A 662 19.23 -26.80 -0.03
N THR A 663 18.26 -27.33 0.72
CA THR A 663 16.86 -27.29 0.38
C THR A 663 16.10 -26.64 1.53
N LEU A 664 15.31 -25.61 1.24
CA LEU A 664 14.34 -25.03 2.18
C LEU A 664 12.95 -25.51 1.77
N GLN A 665 12.24 -26.09 2.73
CA GLN A 665 10.89 -26.59 2.56
C GLN A 665 9.96 -25.89 3.56
N LEU A 666 8.84 -25.36 3.08
CA LEU A 666 7.72 -24.97 3.93
C LEU A 666 6.62 -25.99 3.74
N HIS A 667 6.12 -26.60 4.80
CA HIS A 667 5.02 -27.54 4.69
C HIS A 667 3.93 -27.25 5.73
N LEU A 668 2.68 -27.26 5.27
CA LEU A 668 1.54 -27.16 6.18
C LEU A 668 1.43 -28.47 6.98
N ARG A 669 1.31 -28.36 8.32
CA ARG A 669 1.02 -29.51 9.19
C ARG A 669 -0.45 -29.90 9.05
N SER A 670 -0.77 -30.55 7.93
CA SER A 670 -2.13 -30.99 7.58
C SER A 670 -2.50 -32.31 8.27
N VAL A 671 -3.77 -32.43 8.69
CA VAL A 671 -4.39 -33.71 9.11
C VAL A 671 -4.96 -34.47 7.89
N SER A 672 -5.08 -33.80 6.74
CA SER A 672 -5.85 -34.19 5.56
C SER A 672 -4.99 -34.61 4.35
N GLY A 673 -3.85 -35.27 4.56
CA GLY A 673 -3.15 -36.13 3.59
C GLY A 673 -2.50 -35.48 2.34
N LEU A 674 -2.98 -34.36 1.83
CA LEU A 674 -2.32 -33.59 0.76
C LEU A 674 -1.35 -32.59 1.38
N GLN A 675 -0.06 -32.95 1.40
CA GLN A 675 0.99 -32.06 1.87
C GLN A 675 1.18 -30.93 0.85
N ALA A 676 0.61 -29.76 1.13
CA ALA A 676 0.96 -28.54 0.43
C ALA A 676 2.30 -28.04 0.96
N TRP A 677 3.23 -27.79 0.04
CA TRP A 677 4.56 -27.37 0.38
C TRP A 677 5.18 -26.47 -0.69
N HIS A 678 6.15 -25.67 -0.26
CA HIS A 678 7.05 -24.95 -1.16
C HIS A 678 8.46 -25.49 -1.00
N GLU A 679 9.20 -25.56 -2.10
CA GLU A 679 10.62 -25.90 -2.12
C GLU A 679 11.43 -24.78 -2.74
N TRP A 680 12.60 -24.55 -2.17
CA TRP A 680 13.66 -23.83 -2.83
C TRP A 680 14.98 -24.57 -2.65
N CYS A 681 15.77 -24.61 -3.73
CA CYS A 681 17.10 -25.19 -3.73
C CYS A 681 18.13 -24.07 -3.84
N TYR A 682 19.14 -24.10 -2.97
CA TYR A 682 20.23 -23.13 -2.97
C TYR A 682 21.58 -23.85 -3.01
N THR A 683 22.57 -23.21 -3.63
CA THR A 683 23.94 -23.70 -3.64
C THR A 683 24.84 -22.70 -2.93
N ALA A 684 25.33 -23.06 -1.75
CA ALA A 684 26.32 -22.27 -1.02
C ALA A 684 27.70 -22.51 -1.61
N LEU A 685 28.37 -21.43 -2.04
CA LEU A 685 29.71 -21.45 -2.58
C LEU A 685 30.76 -21.23 -1.46
N SER A 686 32.03 -21.44 -1.79
CA SER A 686 33.14 -21.39 -0.82
C SER A 686 33.56 -19.99 -0.40
N ASP A 687 33.26 -19.00 -1.23
CA ASP A 687 33.63 -17.60 -1.05
C ASP A 687 32.65 -16.84 -0.15
N ARG A 688 31.36 -17.22 -0.13
CA ARG A 688 30.33 -16.57 0.70
C ARG A 688 29.17 -17.50 1.07
N PRO A 689 28.58 -17.34 2.27
CA PRO A 689 27.33 -18.01 2.59
C PRO A 689 26.18 -17.43 1.76
N VAL A 690 25.16 -18.25 1.53
CA VAL A 690 23.88 -17.77 0.98
C VAL A 690 23.06 -17.22 2.12
N GLU A 691 22.70 -15.96 2.01
CA GLU A 691 21.77 -15.31 2.92
C GLU A 691 20.33 -15.40 2.39
N LEU A 692 19.43 -15.84 3.26
CA LEU A 692 18.00 -15.93 3.01
C LEU A 692 17.27 -14.97 3.96
N ASN A 693 16.53 -14.03 3.41
CA ASN A 693 15.57 -13.24 4.18
C ASN A 693 14.31 -14.08 4.42
N LEU A 694 14.02 -14.39 5.69
CA LEU A 694 12.88 -15.24 6.04
C LEU A 694 11.54 -14.50 5.98
N TYR A 695 11.54 -13.17 6.13
CA TYR A 695 10.34 -12.34 5.96
C TYR A 695 9.80 -12.40 4.53
N SER A 696 10.69 -12.55 3.55
CA SER A 696 10.32 -12.75 2.14
C SER A 696 9.59 -14.08 1.88
N LEU A 697 9.44 -14.94 2.89
CA LEU A 697 8.64 -16.15 2.80
C LEU A 697 7.24 -15.97 3.40
N ARG A 698 6.93 -14.79 3.96
CA ARG A 698 5.68 -14.50 4.65
C ARG A 698 4.46 -14.78 3.76
N GLU A 699 4.44 -14.29 2.53
CA GLU A 699 3.30 -14.52 1.62
C GLU A 699 3.11 -16.03 1.37
N HIS A 700 4.19 -16.78 1.21
CA HIS A 700 4.14 -18.23 1.03
C HIS A 700 3.58 -18.96 2.27
N ILE A 701 3.97 -18.51 3.46
CA ILE A 701 3.47 -19.07 4.74
C ILE A 701 2.00 -18.71 4.94
N GLU A 702 1.60 -17.45 4.70
CA GLU A 702 0.21 -17.00 4.76
C GLU A 702 -0.67 -17.77 3.77
N ASN A 703 -0.17 -17.99 2.54
CA ASN A 703 -0.82 -18.83 1.55
C ASN A 703 -1.01 -20.26 2.06
N LEU A 704 0.02 -20.90 2.65
CA LEU A 704 -0.09 -22.25 3.21
C LEU A 704 -1.12 -22.32 4.36
N ILE A 705 -1.11 -21.34 5.27
CA ILE A 705 -2.09 -21.22 6.37
C ILE A 705 -3.52 -21.00 5.85
N SER A 706 -3.69 -20.45 4.64
CA SER A 706 -5.01 -20.25 4.05
C SER A 706 -5.65 -21.53 3.49
N LEU A 707 -4.88 -22.62 3.33
CA LEU A 707 -5.33 -23.81 2.59
C LEU A 707 -6.28 -24.70 3.37
N GLU A 708 -6.12 -24.82 4.69
CA GLU A 708 -7.03 -25.62 5.51
C GLU A 708 -8.08 -24.75 6.21
N THR A 709 -9.20 -25.40 6.55
CA THR A 709 -10.23 -24.79 7.38
C THR A 709 -9.77 -24.93 8.83
N GLY A 710 -9.22 -23.86 9.39
CA GLY A 710 -8.69 -23.88 10.75
C GLY A 710 -7.84 -22.66 11.04
N ILE A 711 -7.80 -22.28 12.30
CA ILE A 711 -7.26 -21.03 12.85
C ILE A 711 -5.89 -21.22 13.55
N ASP A 712 -5.58 -22.48 13.89
CA ASP A 712 -4.39 -22.90 14.64
C ASP A 712 -3.41 -23.69 13.74
N GLN A 713 -3.45 -23.40 12.45
CA GLN A 713 -2.56 -24.01 11.48
C GLN A 713 -1.10 -23.67 11.79
N VAL A 714 -0.24 -24.66 11.62
CA VAL A 714 1.19 -24.56 11.82
C VAL A 714 1.87 -24.89 10.51
N VAL A 715 2.71 -23.97 10.03
CA VAL A 715 3.61 -24.24 8.92
C VAL A 715 4.96 -24.64 9.52
N GLU A 716 5.47 -25.79 9.12
CA GLU A 716 6.82 -26.21 9.44
C GLU A 716 7.77 -25.74 8.35
N MET A 717 8.79 -24.98 8.76
CA MET A 717 9.91 -24.61 7.90
C MET A 717 11.06 -25.55 8.18
N ARG A 718 11.60 -26.19 7.15
CA ARG A 718 12.73 -27.12 7.24
C ARG A 718 13.84 -26.71 6.28
N ILE A 719 15.07 -26.61 6.80
CA ILE A 719 16.27 -26.42 5.99
C ILE A 719 17.13 -27.68 6.10
N THR A 720 17.42 -28.32 4.97
CA THR A 720 18.25 -29.53 4.89
C THR A 720 19.45 -29.31 3.99
N GLY A 721 20.65 -29.61 4.46
CA GLY A 721 21.88 -29.51 3.66
C GLY A 721 23.12 -29.70 4.52
N ALA A 722 24.26 -29.98 3.88
CA ALA A 722 25.54 -30.25 4.56
C ALA A 722 25.52 -31.34 5.66
N GLY A 723 24.52 -32.24 5.63
CA GLY A 723 24.31 -33.27 6.66
C GLY A 723 23.58 -32.79 7.92
N VAL A 724 22.97 -31.61 7.90
CA VAL A 724 22.17 -31.03 8.99
C VAL A 724 20.71 -30.86 8.54
N VAL A 725 19.78 -31.08 9.47
CA VAL A 725 18.35 -30.79 9.29
C VAL A 725 17.93 -29.86 10.42
N MET A 726 17.35 -28.72 10.08
CA MET A 726 16.78 -27.78 11.04
C MET A 726 15.33 -27.49 10.71
N ASP A 727 14.51 -27.44 11.75
CA ASP A 727 13.06 -27.28 11.70
C ASP A 727 12.57 -26.12 12.58
N TRP A 728 11.53 -25.41 12.14
CA TRP A 728 10.84 -24.37 12.89
C TRP A 728 9.33 -24.49 12.69
N GLN A 729 8.56 -24.15 13.72
CA GLN A 729 7.11 -24.09 13.68
C GLN A 729 6.64 -22.64 13.64
N ILE A 730 5.95 -22.28 12.57
CA ILE A 730 5.45 -20.93 12.33
C ILE A 730 3.94 -20.92 12.54
N ARG A 731 3.47 -20.02 13.43
CA ARG A 731 2.04 -19.83 13.78
C ARG A 731 1.57 -18.43 13.42
N ARG A 732 0.25 -18.24 13.41
CA ARG A 732 -0.36 -16.92 13.17
C ARG A 732 -0.41 -16.03 14.41
N TYR A 733 -0.74 -16.59 15.58
CA TYR A 733 -1.01 -15.81 16.80
C TYR A 733 -0.14 -16.23 17.98
N LYS A 734 0.20 -15.25 18.84
CA LYS A 734 1.01 -15.45 20.05
C LYS A 734 0.20 -15.84 21.30
N TYR A 735 -0.97 -15.23 21.46
CA TYR A 735 -1.88 -15.43 22.59
C TYR A 735 -3.23 -16.00 22.14
N SER A 736 -3.89 -16.73 23.04
CA SER A 736 -5.29 -17.10 22.91
C SER A 736 -6.14 -16.29 23.89
N LEU A 737 -7.28 -15.80 23.43
CA LEU A 737 -8.28 -15.14 24.27
C LEU A 737 -9.48 -16.06 24.46
N ARG A 738 -9.97 -16.13 25.70
CA ARG A 738 -11.19 -16.85 26.05
C ARG A 738 -12.10 -15.96 26.88
N TYR A 739 -13.35 -15.81 26.46
CA TYR A 739 -14.37 -15.15 27.25
C TYR A 739 -15.04 -16.14 28.20
N ASP A 740 -15.02 -15.82 29.49
CA ASP A 740 -15.74 -16.52 30.54
C ASP A 740 -17.10 -15.84 30.74
N TYR A 741 -18.18 -16.50 30.29
CA TYR A 741 -19.54 -15.98 30.37
C TYR A 741 -20.07 -15.89 31.82
N GLU A 742 -19.57 -16.72 32.74
CA GLU A 742 -20.02 -16.68 34.14
C GLU A 742 -19.39 -15.51 34.90
N LYS A 743 -18.12 -15.21 34.59
CA LYS A 743 -17.37 -14.12 35.23
C LYS A 743 -17.45 -12.80 34.48
N GLU A 744 -18.00 -12.81 33.27
CA GLU A 744 -18.00 -11.69 32.32
C GLU A 744 -16.59 -11.12 32.07
N LEU A 745 -15.58 -12.02 32.07
CA LEU A 745 -14.17 -11.69 31.95
C LEU A 745 -13.56 -12.32 30.70
N LEU A 746 -12.80 -11.51 29.97
CA LEU A 746 -11.95 -11.97 28.90
C LEU A 746 -10.56 -12.27 29.45
N LEU A 747 -10.09 -13.50 29.27
CA LEU A 747 -8.82 -14.00 29.79
C LEU A 747 -7.82 -14.21 28.66
N SER A 748 -6.60 -13.68 28.79
CA SER A 748 -5.48 -13.97 27.89
C SER A 748 -4.61 -15.11 28.39
N GLN A 749 -4.38 -16.13 27.56
CA GLN A 749 -3.46 -17.23 27.83
C GLN A 749 -2.32 -17.22 26.81
N SER A 750 -1.08 -17.34 27.30
CA SER A 750 0.08 -17.51 26.42
C SER A 750 0.08 -18.93 25.87
N VAL A 751 0.22 -19.07 24.55
CA VAL A 751 0.14 -20.38 23.91
C VAL A 751 1.41 -21.21 24.13
N ASN A 752 2.57 -20.61 24.45
CA ASN A 752 3.82 -21.33 24.83
C ASN A 752 5.01 -20.42 25.28
N HIS A 753 4.82 -19.14 25.64
CA HIS A 753 5.96 -18.24 25.97
C HIS A 753 6.13 -18.01 27.48
N ARG A 754 7.40 -17.88 27.93
CA ARG A 754 7.74 -17.26 29.21
C ARG A 754 7.32 -15.78 29.17
N ALA A 755 6.70 -15.31 30.26
CA ALA A 755 6.23 -13.95 30.56
C ALA A 755 6.58 -12.89 29.49
N GLY A 756 5.65 -12.65 28.57
CA GLY A 756 5.73 -11.60 27.56
C GLY A 756 4.73 -10.46 27.84
N GLN A 757 4.85 -9.38 27.05
CA GLN A 757 3.97 -8.21 27.06
C GLN A 757 2.52 -8.61 26.78
N ILE A 758 1.60 -8.20 27.66
CA ILE A 758 0.17 -8.53 27.58
C ILE A 758 -0.47 -7.85 26.37
N PRO A 759 -1.38 -8.51 25.63
CA PRO A 759 -1.99 -7.94 24.44
C PRO A 759 -2.85 -6.70 24.74
N SER A 760 -3.03 -5.80 23.77
CA SER A 760 -3.92 -4.63 23.87
C SER A 760 -5.20 -4.84 23.04
N PRO A 761 -6.29 -5.43 23.59
CA PRO A 761 -7.50 -5.69 22.82
C PRO A 761 -8.41 -4.46 22.66
N VAL A 762 -9.12 -4.40 21.52
CA VAL A 762 -10.25 -3.48 21.27
C VAL A 762 -11.50 -4.30 20.93
N ILE A 763 -12.69 -3.78 21.20
CA ILE A 763 -13.96 -4.44 20.90
C ILE A 763 -14.77 -3.64 19.87
N MET A 764 -15.34 -4.33 18.88
CA MET A 764 -16.18 -3.74 17.83
C MET A 764 -17.55 -4.40 17.76
N LEU A 765 -18.57 -3.62 17.37
CA LEU A 765 -19.91 -4.14 17.09
C LEU A 765 -19.93 -4.67 15.65
N LEU A 766 -20.10 -5.98 15.46
CA LEU A 766 -19.90 -6.62 14.17
C LEU A 766 -20.98 -6.25 13.14
N SER A 767 -22.18 -5.90 13.61
CA SER A 767 -23.29 -5.47 12.77
C SER A 767 -23.20 -4.02 12.31
N GLU A 768 -22.30 -3.20 12.85
CA GLU A 768 -22.16 -1.76 12.56
C GLU A 768 -20.67 -1.40 12.45
N PRO A 769 -19.96 -1.87 11.41
CA PRO A 769 -18.53 -1.60 11.24
C PRO A 769 -18.18 -0.12 11.09
N GLU A 770 -19.16 0.73 10.78
CA GLU A 770 -19.04 2.19 10.81
C GLU A 770 -18.76 2.75 12.21
N ARG A 771 -19.13 2.01 13.27
CA ARG A 771 -18.91 2.42 14.67
C ARG A 771 -17.46 2.19 15.10
N LYS A 772 -16.83 3.22 15.65
CA LYS A 772 -15.47 3.14 16.21
C LYS A 772 -15.35 2.04 17.27
N SER A 773 -14.23 1.32 17.25
CA SER A 773 -13.91 0.31 18.26
C SER A 773 -13.60 0.94 19.62
N ILE A 774 -13.85 0.16 20.68
CA ILE A 774 -13.66 0.59 22.08
C ILE A 774 -12.43 -0.12 22.64
N PRO A 775 -11.43 0.61 23.19
CA PRO A 775 -10.27 -0.03 23.80
C PRO A 775 -10.63 -0.68 25.13
N LEU A 776 -10.05 -1.86 25.39
CA LEU A 776 -10.25 -2.60 26.64
C LEU A 776 -9.02 -2.43 27.55
N ALA A 777 -9.25 -2.05 28.79
CA ALA A 777 -8.19 -1.92 29.79
C ALA A 777 -8.01 -3.23 30.55
N SER A 778 -6.75 -3.68 30.70
CA SER A 778 -6.44 -4.83 31.53
C SER A 778 -6.57 -4.48 33.01
N ARG A 779 -7.07 -5.42 33.82
CA ARG A 779 -6.99 -5.34 35.28
C ARG A 779 -5.54 -5.24 35.73
N MET A 780 -5.34 -4.54 36.84
CA MET A 780 -4.03 -4.36 37.47
C MET A 780 -3.96 -5.14 38.78
N SER A 781 -2.88 -5.86 39.01
CA SER A 781 -2.52 -6.46 40.30
C SER A 781 -1.15 -5.95 40.70
N GLU A 782 -1.03 -5.35 41.89
CA GLU A 782 0.23 -4.73 42.38
C GLU A 782 0.86 -3.72 41.39
N GLY A 783 0.04 -3.05 40.56
CA GLY A 783 0.50 -2.11 39.55
C GLY A 783 0.96 -2.73 38.22
N VAL A 784 0.83 -4.05 38.07
CA VAL A 784 1.17 -4.78 36.83
C VAL A 784 -0.13 -5.28 36.17
N PRO A 785 -0.30 -5.11 34.84
CA PRO A 785 -1.44 -5.67 34.14
C PRO A 785 -1.43 -7.20 34.23
N VAL A 786 -2.60 -7.83 34.38
CA VAL A 786 -2.72 -9.30 34.53
C VAL A 786 -3.26 -10.02 33.30
N GLY A 787 -3.72 -9.28 32.27
CA GLY A 787 -4.27 -9.88 31.05
C GLY A 787 -5.74 -10.33 31.18
N GLU A 788 -6.46 -9.79 32.17
CA GLU A 788 -7.91 -9.95 32.34
C GLU A 788 -8.63 -8.64 31.97
N TYR A 789 -9.75 -8.72 31.24
CA TYR A 789 -10.53 -7.56 30.78
C TYR A 789 -12.02 -7.71 31.09
N GLU A 790 -12.64 -6.67 31.64
CA GLU A 790 -14.07 -6.62 31.95
C GLU A 790 -14.89 -6.14 30.75
N LEU A 791 -15.98 -6.86 30.43
CA LEU A 791 -16.83 -6.55 29.25
C LEU A 791 -18.29 -6.21 29.57
N SER A 792 -18.72 -6.41 30.82
CA SER A 792 -20.12 -6.43 31.27
C SER A 792 -21.00 -5.25 30.81
N SER A 793 -20.51 -4.01 30.85
CA SER A 793 -21.32 -2.84 30.43
C SER A 793 -21.49 -2.69 28.92
N ILE A 794 -20.60 -3.30 28.13
CA ILE A 794 -20.53 -3.10 26.67
C ILE A 794 -21.36 -4.17 25.95
N VAL A 795 -21.17 -5.43 26.32
CA VAL A 795 -21.76 -6.56 25.58
C VAL A 795 -23.24 -6.81 25.92
N ASN A 796 -23.76 -6.24 27.01
CA ASN A 796 -25.13 -6.46 27.48
C ASN A 796 -26.19 -5.61 26.76
N LYS A 797 -25.81 -4.61 25.94
CA LYS A 797 -26.78 -3.72 25.28
C LYS A 797 -27.12 -4.08 23.84
N ASN A 798 -26.22 -4.79 23.14
CA ASN A 798 -26.32 -5.12 21.70
C ASN A 798 -25.51 -6.41 21.39
N GLY A 799 -25.53 -6.89 20.15
CA GLY A 799 -24.67 -7.98 19.65
C GLY A 799 -24.96 -8.31 18.19
N PRO A 800 -24.07 -9.04 17.49
CA PRO A 800 -22.84 -9.66 17.98
C PRO A 800 -21.62 -8.74 18.02
N TRP A 801 -20.67 -9.04 18.91
CA TRP A 801 -19.41 -8.32 19.09
C TRP A 801 -18.20 -9.15 18.66
N LEU A 802 -17.12 -8.46 18.31
CA LEU A 802 -15.83 -9.08 18.03
C LEU A 802 -14.73 -8.33 18.78
N VAL A 803 -13.97 -9.05 19.60
CA VAL A 803 -12.76 -8.53 20.23
C VAL A 803 -11.59 -8.79 19.29
N VAL A 804 -10.85 -7.75 18.93
CA VAL A 804 -9.77 -7.80 17.96
C VAL A 804 -8.52 -7.11 18.52
N PRO A 805 -7.32 -7.45 18.05
CA PRO A 805 -6.12 -6.71 18.43
C PRO A 805 -6.21 -5.24 18.00
N LYS A 806 -5.56 -4.36 18.77
CA LYS A 806 -5.39 -2.96 18.36
C LYS A 806 -4.55 -2.88 17.08
N PRO A 807 -4.79 -1.90 16.20
CA PRO A 807 -3.92 -1.62 15.06
C PRO A 807 -2.44 -1.52 15.49
N GLY A 808 -1.55 -2.24 14.80
CA GLY A 808 -0.14 -2.42 15.14
C GLY A 808 0.20 -3.68 15.96
N GLU A 809 -0.80 -4.39 16.51
CA GLU A 809 -0.64 -5.63 17.28
C GLU A 809 -1.39 -6.82 16.64
N GLU A 810 -1.50 -6.85 15.31
CA GLU A 810 -2.43 -7.73 14.58
C GLU A 810 -2.25 -9.24 14.84
N MET A 811 -1.02 -9.66 15.14
CA MET A 811 -0.67 -11.06 15.42
C MET A 811 -0.65 -11.38 16.92
N ALA A 812 -1.02 -10.42 17.79
CA ALA A 812 -1.00 -10.62 19.23
C ALA A 812 -1.93 -11.77 19.64
N PHE A 813 -3.18 -11.77 19.17
CA PHE A 813 -4.14 -12.81 19.48
C PHE A 813 -5.19 -13.01 18.39
N ARG A 814 -5.85 -14.17 18.44
CA ARG A 814 -6.97 -14.48 17.56
C ARG A 814 -8.22 -13.68 17.93
N PRO A 815 -8.89 -13.00 16.97
CA PRO A 815 -10.18 -12.37 17.20
C PRO A 815 -11.19 -13.27 17.92
N CYS A 816 -11.80 -12.75 18.98
CA CYS A 816 -12.72 -13.48 19.86
C CYS A 816 -14.16 -13.01 19.62
N PHE A 817 -15.01 -13.91 19.15
CA PHE A 817 -16.43 -13.63 18.90
C PHE A 817 -17.24 -13.71 20.20
N ILE A 818 -18.11 -12.72 20.42
CA ILE A 818 -19.02 -12.67 21.57
C ILE A 818 -20.43 -12.43 21.04
N ARG A 819 -21.35 -13.35 21.37
CA ARG A 819 -22.70 -13.37 20.78
C ARG A 819 -23.57 -12.16 21.18
N GLY A 820 -23.39 -11.61 22.39
CA GLY A 820 -24.30 -10.63 22.98
C GLY A 820 -25.66 -11.24 23.36
N GLU A 821 -26.60 -10.42 23.84
CA GLU A 821 -27.98 -10.84 24.13
C GLU A 821 -28.78 -11.11 22.85
N SER A 822 -29.68 -12.10 22.89
CA SER A 822 -30.50 -12.50 21.74
C SER A 822 -31.55 -11.44 21.38
N SER A 823 -31.51 -10.93 20.15
CA SER A 823 -32.62 -10.14 19.60
C SER A 823 -33.84 -11.02 19.31
N LEU A 824 -35.05 -10.46 19.47
CA LEU A 824 -36.33 -11.11 19.16
C LEU A 824 -36.34 -11.77 17.77
N PRO A 825 -37.07 -12.90 17.57
CA PRO A 825 -37.15 -13.58 16.30
C PRO A 825 -37.76 -12.66 15.23
N VAL A 826 -37.00 -12.43 14.14
CA VAL A 826 -37.45 -11.67 12.97
C VAL A 826 -37.69 -12.66 11.83
N GLU A 827 -38.79 -12.50 11.09
CA GLU A 827 -39.08 -13.32 9.91
C GLU A 827 -37.95 -13.23 8.87
N GLU A 828 -37.47 -14.38 8.38
CA GLU A 828 -36.37 -14.50 7.41
C GLU A 828 -36.64 -13.75 6.08
N SER A 829 -37.91 -13.50 5.76
CA SER A 829 -38.36 -12.81 4.54
C SER A 829 -38.02 -11.32 4.49
N ASN A 830 -37.56 -10.70 5.59
CA ASN A 830 -37.29 -9.26 5.69
C ASN A 830 -35.80 -8.87 5.73
N ILE A 831 -34.87 -9.80 5.47
CA ILE A 831 -33.42 -9.51 5.52
C ILE A 831 -32.98 -8.79 4.23
N ARG A 832 -32.85 -7.46 4.29
CA ARG A 832 -32.41 -6.60 3.18
C ARG A 832 -31.12 -5.81 3.42
N SER A 833 -30.46 -6.00 4.58
CA SER A 833 -29.23 -5.28 4.91
C SER A 833 -28.18 -6.22 5.50
N LEU A 834 -26.89 -5.91 5.26
CA LEU A 834 -25.79 -6.68 5.83
C LEU A 834 -25.72 -6.54 7.36
N GLN A 835 -26.13 -5.39 7.91
CA GLN A 835 -26.27 -5.18 9.34
C GLN A 835 -27.20 -6.23 9.95
N LYS A 836 -28.40 -6.40 9.37
CA LYS A 836 -29.38 -7.38 9.87
C LYS A 836 -28.94 -8.82 9.60
N ALA A 837 -28.37 -9.10 8.42
CA ALA A 837 -27.86 -10.42 8.10
C ALA A 837 -26.76 -10.86 9.08
N THR A 838 -25.88 -9.95 9.49
CA THR A 838 -24.80 -10.20 10.46
C THR A 838 -25.34 -10.45 11.87
N GLN A 839 -26.38 -9.71 12.29
CA GLN A 839 -27.04 -9.95 13.58
C GLN A 839 -27.70 -11.33 13.66
N LEU A 840 -28.29 -11.79 12.56
CA LEU A 840 -29.01 -13.06 12.48
C LEU A 840 -28.13 -14.23 12.01
N PHE A 841 -26.85 -13.98 11.72
CA PHE A 841 -25.97 -15.01 11.20
C PHE A 841 -25.80 -16.16 12.20
N ASN A 842 -26.12 -17.37 11.75
CA ASN A 842 -25.92 -18.59 12.51
C ASN A 842 -25.06 -19.57 11.69
N PRO A 843 -23.84 -19.91 12.15
CA PRO A 843 -22.94 -20.80 11.41
C PRO A 843 -23.46 -22.24 11.27
N GLN A 844 -24.46 -22.64 12.06
CA GLN A 844 -25.08 -23.97 12.00
C GLN A 844 -26.37 -23.99 11.15
N ALA A 845 -26.85 -22.85 10.66
CA ALA A 845 -28.03 -22.80 9.81
C ALA A 845 -27.69 -23.26 8.38
N GLU A 846 -28.65 -23.91 7.72
CA GLU A 846 -28.49 -24.35 6.31
C GLU A 846 -28.36 -23.17 5.35
N VAL A 847 -29.09 -22.08 5.63
CA VAL A 847 -29.08 -20.87 4.81
C VAL A 847 -28.19 -19.82 5.47
N ASN A 848 -27.14 -19.39 4.78
CA ASN A 848 -26.34 -18.25 5.19
C ASN A 848 -27.11 -16.95 4.89
N THR A 849 -27.57 -16.26 5.93
CA THR A 849 -28.30 -14.98 5.84
C THR A 849 -27.54 -13.92 5.07
N ILE A 850 -26.20 -13.94 5.11
CA ILE A 850 -25.34 -13.01 4.39
C ILE A 850 -25.42 -13.25 2.88
N THR A 851 -25.44 -14.52 2.45
CA THR A 851 -25.53 -14.90 1.02
C THR A 851 -26.81 -14.39 0.37
N LEU A 852 -27.93 -14.35 1.11
CA LEU A 852 -29.20 -13.80 0.63
C LEU A 852 -29.07 -12.30 0.28
N VAL A 853 -28.39 -11.52 1.12
CA VAL A 853 -28.16 -10.09 0.88
C VAL A 853 -27.13 -9.88 -0.22
N LEU A 854 -26.10 -10.73 -0.33
CA LEU A 854 -25.13 -10.66 -1.43
C LEU A 854 -25.79 -10.85 -2.80
N GLY A 855 -26.81 -11.69 -2.91
CA GLY A 855 -27.61 -11.84 -4.13
C GLY A 855 -28.37 -10.56 -4.52
N GLN A 856 -28.85 -9.80 -3.53
CA GLN A 856 -29.47 -8.49 -3.75
C GLN A 856 -28.40 -7.46 -4.18
N MET A 857 -27.28 -7.42 -3.47
CA MET A 857 -26.14 -6.53 -3.76
C MET A 857 -25.54 -6.73 -5.15
N ALA A 858 -25.45 -7.98 -5.63
CA ALA A 858 -24.91 -8.27 -6.96
C ALA A 858 -25.69 -7.61 -8.10
N ASN A 859 -26.99 -7.41 -7.90
CA ASN A 859 -27.90 -6.81 -8.88
C ASN A 859 -28.13 -5.31 -8.66
N ASP A 860 -27.79 -4.79 -7.48
CA ASP A 860 -27.96 -3.38 -7.11
C ASP A 860 -26.62 -2.74 -6.67
N PRO A 861 -25.94 -2.01 -7.58
CA PRO A 861 -24.71 -1.27 -7.23
C PRO A 861 -24.92 -0.14 -6.21
N ALA A 862 -26.16 0.30 -5.97
CA ALA A 862 -26.52 1.34 -5.00
C ALA A 862 -26.85 0.77 -3.61
N HIS A 863 -26.86 -0.57 -3.45
CA HIS A 863 -27.22 -1.22 -2.21
C HIS A 863 -26.31 -0.77 -1.04
N SER A 864 -26.92 -0.46 0.12
CA SER A 864 -26.21 0.04 1.32
C SER A 864 -25.17 -0.94 1.88
N GLY A 865 -25.32 -2.23 1.58
CA GLY A 865 -24.33 -3.27 1.90
C GLY A 865 -22.93 -2.99 1.35
N TRP A 866 -22.79 -2.26 0.24
CA TRP A 866 -21.46 -1.86 -0.26
C TRP A 866 -20.76 -0.88 0.68
N GLN A 867 -21.50 0.03 1.32
CA GLN A 867 -20.96 0.95 2.32
C GLN A 867 -20.56 0.22 3.61
N PHE A 868 -21.33 -0.79 4.01
CA PHE A 868 -20.98 -1.68 5.13
C PHE A 868 -19.63 -2.36 4.87
N MET A 869 -19.45 -2.95 3.68
CA MET A 869 -18.19 -3.62 3.32
C MET A 869 -17.02 -2.64 3.22
N ARG A 870 -17.27 -1.42 2.72
CA ARG A 870 -16.24 -0.37 2.66
C ARG A 870 -15.81 0.08 4.05
N SER A 871 -16.77 0.33 4.95
CA SER A 871 -16.49 0.69 6.35
C SER A 871 -15.72 -0.41 7.08
N LEU A 872 -16.10 -1.67 6.86
CA LEU A 872 -15.39 -2.82 7.40
C LEU A 872 -13.94 -2.91 6.88
N TYR A 873 -13.73 -2.67 5.58
CA TYR A 873 -12.41 -2.68 4.96
C TYR A 873 -11.54 -1.52 5.47
N ASP A 874 -12.08 -0.30 5.51
CA ASP A 874 -11.30 0.89 5.86
C ASP A 874 -10.94 0.93 7.36
N GLN A 875 -11.83 0.49 8.26
CA GLN A 875 -11.59 0.51 9.71
C GLN A 875 -10.87 -0.73 10.24
N PHE A 876 -11.19 -1.92 9.71
CA PHE A 876 -10.73 -3.21 10.23
C PHE A 876 -9.94 -4.03 9.21
N GLY A 877 -9.59 -3.42 8.06
CA GLY A 877 -8.75 -4.04 7.04
C GLY A 877 -7.32 -4.31 7.48
N TYR A 878 -6.87 -3.88 8.66
CA TYR A 878 -5.59 -4.34 9.20
C TYR A 878 -5.64 -5.83 9.62
N LEU A 879 -6.84 -6.38 9.84
CA LEU A 879 -7.06 -7.80 10.14
C LEU A 879 -7.24 -8.62 8.85
N PRO A 880 -7.00 -9.94 8.89
CA PRO A 880 -7.29 -10.81 7.76
C PRO A 880 -8.78 -10.75 7.37
N LEU A 881 -9.08 -10.62 6.08
CA LEU A 881 -10.45 -10.59 5.54
C LEU A 881 -11.23 -11.85 5.92
N ALA A 882 -10.56 -13.00 5.94
CA ALA A 882 -11.16 -14.27 6.35
C ALA A 882 -11.66 -14.29 7.82
N THR A 883 -11.30 -13.29 8.64
CA THR A 883 -11.87 -13.07 9.98
C THR A 883 -13.36 -12.82 9.93
N PHE A 884 -13.85 -12.15 8.87
CA PHE A 884 -15.25 -11.77 8.73
C PHE A 884 -15.95 -12.67 7.71
N GLU A 885 -17.06 -13.28 8.13
CA GLU A 885 -17.83 -14.19 7.27
C GLU A 885 -18.34 -13.52 5.98
N VAL A 886 -18.57 -12.20 6.01
CA VAL A 886 -19.04 -11.43 4.85
C VAL A 886 -18.07 -11.55 3.66
N TRP A 887 -16.76 -11.52 3.91
CA TRP A 887 -15.76 -11.70 2.85
C TRP A 887 -15.70 -13.14 2.35
N ARG A 888 -15.84 -14.13 3.26
CA ARG A 888 -15.90 -15.55 2.88
C ARG A 888 -17.11 -15.86 2.00
N ALA A 889 -18.26 -15.33 2.36
CA ALA A 889 -19.50 -15.46 1.59
C ALA A 889 -19.41 -14.73 0.25
N LEU A 890 -18.78 -13.54 0.20
CA LEU A 890 -18.56 -12.79 -1.05
C LEU A 890 -17.77 -13.63 -2.07
N VAL A 891 -16.66 -14.24 -1.65
CA VAL A 891 -15.79 -15.02 -2.53
C VAL A 891 -16.51 -16.26 -3.11
N GLN A 892 -17.47 -16.81 -2.37
CA GLN A 892 -18.30 -17.93 -2.83
C GLN A 892 -19.46 -17.49 -3.73
N HIS A 893 -19.66 -16.19 -3.95
CA HIS A 893 -20.76 -15.63 -4.74
C HIS A 893 -20.25 -14.86 -5.97
N PRO A 894 -20.01 -15.52 -7.13
CA PRO A 894 -19.33 -14.92 -8.28
C PRO A 894 -19.89 -13.57 -8.75
N GLN A 895 -21.22 -13.42 -8.79
CA GLN A 895 -21.84 -12.18 -9.27
C GLN A 895 -21.59 -10.99 -8.34
N ALA A 896 -21.57 -11.24 -7.03
CA ALA A 896 -21.31 -10.22 -6.02
C ALA A 896 -19.82 -9.91 -5.97
N LEU A 897 -18.96 -10.93 -6.08
CA LEU A 897 -17.51 -10.73 -6.20
C LEU A 897 -17.17 -9.89 -7.43
N ALA A 898 -17.78 -10.17 -8.60
CA ALA A 898 -17.60 -9.37 -9.81
C ALA A 898 -18.00 -7.90 -9.60
N MET A 899 -19.17 -7.63 -9.00
CA MET A 899 -19.60 -6.27 -8.68
C MET A 899 -18.67 -5.58 -7.67
N SER A 900 -18.14 -6.32 -6.69
CA SER A 900 -17.21 -5.77 -5.71
C SER A 900 -15.94 -5.21 -6.36
N LEU A 901 -15.47 -5.78 -7.48
CA LEU A 901 -14.32 -5.27 -8.21
C LEU A 901 -14.52 -3.81 -8.64
N PHE A 902 -15.72 -3.45 -9.09
CA PHE A 902 -16.06 -2.09 -9.48
C PHE A 902 -16.25 -1.18 -8.26
N LYS A 903 -16.91 -1.68 -7.20
CA LYS A 903 -17.14 -0.92 -5.96
C LYS A 903 -15.85 -0.61 -5.18
N PHE A 904 -14.82 -1.44 -5.34
CA PHE A 904 -13.46 -1.21 -4.82
C PHE A 904 -12.48 -0.70 -5.90
N GLU A 905 -13.02 -0.15 -6.99
CA GLU A 905 -12.27 0.56 -8.04
C GLU A 905 -11.15 -0.23 -8.73
N MET A 906 -11.22 -1.56 -8.66
CA MET A 906 -10.17 -2.49 -9.10
C MET A 906 -8.80 -2.05 -8.58
N SER A 907 -8.72 -1.61 -7.32
CA SER A 907 -7.45 -1.18 -6.74
C SER A 907 -6.48 -2.37 -6.63
N ALA A 908 -5.20 -2.12 -6.87
CA ALA A 908 -4.19 -3.17 -6.84
C ALA A 908 -4.08 -3.84 -5.46
N GLU A 909 -4.25 -3.05 -4.39
CA GLU A 909 -4.27 -3.52 -3.01
C GLU A 909 -5.44 -4.48 -2.75
N TYR A 910 -6.67 -4.12 -3.17
CA TYR A 910 -7.83 -4.97 -3.00
C TYR A 910 -7.70 -6.28 -3.79
N LEU A 911 -7.31 -6.19 -5.06
CA LEU A 911 -7.18 -7.35 -5.95
C LEU A 911 -6.12 -8.33 -5.46
N SER A 912 -4.92 -7.83 -5.13
CA SER A 912 -3.82 -8.66 -4.61
C SER A 912 -4.20 -9.31 -3.28
N ARG A 913 -4.94 -8.59 -2.44
CA ARG A 913 -5.35 -9.07 -1.13
C ARG A 913 -6.39 -10.19 -1.20
N ILE A 914 -7.38 -10.05 -2.08
CA ILE A 914 -8.39 -11.10 -2.31
C ILE A 914 -7.71 -12.39 -2.82
N GLU A 915 -6.74 -12.28 -3.73
CA GLU A 915 -6.00 -13.45 -4.20
C GLU A 915 -5.13 -14.06 -3.07
N ASN A 916 -4.43 -13.24 -2.29
CA ASN A 916 -3.53 -13.74 -1.24
C ASN A 916 -4.27 -14.37 -0.05
N GLU A 917 -5.46 -13.88 0.31
CA GLU A 917 -6.17 -14.34 1.51
C GLU A 917 -7.23 -15.44 1.25
N PHE A 918 -7.64 -15.65 0.00
CA PHE A 918 -8.65 -16.63 -0.37
C PHE A 918 -8.20 -17.56 -1.50
N PRO A 919 -8.70 -18.81 -1.57
CA PRO A 919 -8.35 -19.77 -2.61
C PRO A 919 -9.03 -19.46 -3.95
N ILE A 920 -8.71 -18.31 -4.55
CA ILE A 920 -9.24 -17.86 -5.85
C ILE A 920 -8.17 -17.99 -6.93
N LEU A 921 -8.49 -18.61 -8.05
CA LEU A 921 -7.69 -18.48 -9.27
C LEU A 921 -8.48 -17.60 -10.24
N TRP A 922 -8.01 -16.37 -10.48
CA TRP A 922 -8.73 -15.43 -11.35
C TRP A 922 -8.91 -15.98 -12.76
N GLU A 923 -7.97 -16.79 -13.24
CA GLU A 923 -8.05 -17.46 -14.53
C GLU A 923 -9.18 -18.50 -14.64
N PHE A 924 -9.82 -18.89 -13.54
CA PHE A 924 -11.06 -19.67 -13.54
C PHE A 924 -12.32 -18.83 -13.32
N PHE A 925 -12.16 -17.55 -12.99
CA PHE A 925 -13.30 -16.69 -12.68
C PHE A 925 -14.16 -16.47 -13.93
N PRO A 926 -15.49 -16.61 -13.85
CA PRO A 926 -16.36 -16.49 -15.01
C PRO A 926 -16.26 -15.10 -15.67
N ILE A 927 -15.72 -15.06 -16.90
CA ILE A 927 -15.42 -13.79 -17.58
C ILE A 927 -16.71 -13.00 -17.88
N PHE A 928 -17.81 -13.70 -18.14
CA PHE A 928 -19.11 -13.08 -18.40
C PHE A 928 -19.70 -12.39 -17.17
N GLU A 929 -19.36 -12.81 -15.96
CA GLU A 929 -19.81 -12.14 -14.72
C GLU A 929 -19.10 -10.79 -14.55
N ILE A 930 -17.82 -10.68 -14.89
CA ILE A 930 -17.10 -9.40 -14.93
C ILE A 930 -17.76 -8.46 -15.95
N LYS A 931 -18.06 -8.98 -17.16
CA LYS A 931 -18.71 -8.19 -18.21
C LYS A 931 -20.11 -7.73 -17.79
N ALA A 932 -20.94 -8.62 -17.23
CA ALA A 932 -22.28 -8.30 -16.76
C ALA A 932 -22.25 -7.28 -15.61
N ALA A 933 -21.33 -7.41 -14.65
CA ALA A 933 -21.13 -6.44 -13.59
C ALA A 933 -20.73 -5.07 -14.14
N SER A 934 -19.88 -5.01 -15.18
CA SER A 934 -19.50 -3.76 -15.83
C SER A 934 -20.68 -3.03 -16.45
N GLU A 935 -21.58 -3.74 -17.13
CA GLU A 935 -22.77 -3.14 -17.76
C GLU A 935 -23.76 -2.63 -16.71
N ARG A 936 -23.98 -3.40 -15.63
CA ARG A 936 -24.77 -2.95 -14.48
C ARG A 936 -24.17 -1.71 -13.81
N PHE A 937 -22.85 -1.67 -13.69
CA PHE A 937 -22.15 -0.53 -13.11
C PHE A 937 -22.22 0.72 -13.99
N LYS A 938 -22.07 0.59 -15.33
CA LYS A 938 -22.33 1.69 -16.29
C LYS A 938 -23.76 2.22 -16.16
N LEU A 939 -24.74 1.32 -16.08
CA LEU A 939 -26.15 1.70 -15.91
C LEU A 939 -26.39 2.45 -14.59
N PHE A 940 -25.75 2.03 -13.50
CA PHE A 940 -25.75 2.74 -12.24
C PHE A 940 -25.14 4.15 -12.35
N LEU A 941 -24.00 4.29 -13.03
CA LEU A 941 -23.37 5.60 -13.28
C LEU A 941 -24.27 6.51 -14.13
N SER A 942 -24.94 5.94 -15.15
CA SER A 942 -25.92 6.64 -15.97
C SER A 942 -27.10 7.16 -15.13
N GLN A 943 -27.65 6.32 -14.25
CA GLN A 943 -28.71 6.73 -13.31
C GLN A 943 -28.26 7.81 -12.32
N LYS A 944 -26.96 7.88 -12.02
CA LYS A 944 -26.33 8.93 -11.22
C LYS A 944 -25.92 10.17 -12.02
N GLY A 945 -26.25 10.23 -13.32
CA GLY A 945 -26.03 11.41 -14.16
C GLY A 945 -24.67 11.47 -14.87
N ALA A 946 -23.87 10.38 -14.83
CA ALA A 946 -22.59 10.34 -15.54
C ALA A 946 -22.81 10.20 -17.06
N PRO A 947 -22.13 10.99 -17.90
CA PRO A 947 -22.17 10.88 -19.36
C PRO A 947 -21.51 9.60 -19.87
N GLU A 948 -21.92 9.16 -21.06
CA GLU A 948 -21.48 7.90 -21.65
C GLU A 948 -19.96 7.83 -21.87
N GLU A 949 -19.31 8.95 -22.21
CA GLU A 949 -17.85 9.02 -22.38
C GLU A 949 -17.11 8.78 -21.06
N THR A 950 -17.54 9.46 -19.97
CA THR A 950 -16.99 9.28 -18.63
C THR A 950 -17.19 7.86 -18.13
N GLN A 951 -18.37 7.27 -18.36
CA GLN A 951 -18.65 5.87 -18.01
C GLN A 951 -17.70 4.91 -18.72
N LYS A 952 -17.55 5.03 -20.04
CA LYS A 952 -16.67 4.18 -20.85
C LYS A 952 -15.23 4.30 -20.38
N LEU A 953 -14.73 5.51 -20.20
CA LEU A 953 -13.35 5.71 -19.77
C LEU A 953 -13.09 5.15 -18.37
N LEU A 954 -13.99 5.41 -17.40
CA LEU A 954 -13.83 4.95 -16.03
C LEU A 954 -13.78 3.42 -15.95
N VAL A 955 -14.64 2.75 -16.71
CA VAL A 955 -14.65 1.28 -16.80
C VAL A 955 -13.39 0.75 -17.52
N THR A 956 -12.95 1.38 -18.61
CA THR A 956 -11.69 1.03 -19.29
C THR A 956 -10.49 1.16 -18.35
N ASN A 957 -10.41 2.24 -17.58
CA ASN A 957 -9.35 2.44 -16.58
C ASN A 957 -9.39 1.36 -15.49
N MET A 958 -10.58 0.93 -15.07
CA MET A 958 -10.72 -0.19 -14.12
C MET A 958 -10.18 -1.50 -14.73
N PHE A 959 -10.52 -1.81 -15.99
CA PHE A 959 -9.98 -2.99 -16.67
C PHE A 959 -8.46 -2.92 -16.88
N GLN A 960 -7.91 -1.75 -17.15
CA GLN A 960 -6.46 -1.55 -17.20
C GLN A 960 -5.80 -1.88 -15.86
N ARG A 961 -6.38 -1.42 -14.74
CA ARG A 961 -5.89 -1.79 -13.40
C ARG A 961 -5.97 -3.29 -13.15
N LEU A 962 -7.05 -3.95 -13.58
CA LEU A 962 -7.18 -5.41 -13.51
C LEU A 962 -6.05 -6.11 -14.29
N GLY A 963 -5.79 -5.67 -15.52
CA GLY A 963 -4.72 -6.20 -16.37
C GLY A 963 -3.30 -5.92 -15.85
N LEU A 964 -3.09 -4.81 -15.12
CA LEU A 964 -1.83 -4.51 -14.45
C LEU A 964 -1.55 -5.46 -13.28
N VAL A 965 -2.58 -5.87 -12.53
CA VAL A 965 -2.44 -6.78 -11.39
C VAL A 965 -2.37 -8.23 -11.86
N PHE A 966 -3.26 -8.61 -12.78
CA PHE A 966 -3.36 -9.95 -13.36
C PHE A 966 -3.08 -9.86 -14.87
N PRO A 967 -1.83 -10.12 -15.30
CA PRO A 967 -1.43 -9.97 -16.70
C PRO A 967 -2.26 -10.77 -17.69
N THR A 968 -2.93 -11.84 -17.24
CA THR A 968 -3.90 -12.61 -18.02
C THR A 968 -5.05 -11.74 -18.54
N TYR A 969 -5.51 -10.72 -17.80
CA TYR A 969 -6.58 -9.81 -18.19
C TYR A 969 -6.14 -8.61 -19.05
N ALA A 970 -4.83 -8.43 -19.28
CA ALA A 970 -4.30 -7.32 -20.08
C ALA A 970 -4.53 -7.51 -21.59
N ASP A 971 -4.08 -6.52 -22.38
CA ASP A 971 -3.99 -6.58 -23.84
C ASP A 971 -5.32 -6.90 -24.54
N GLU A 972 -5.43 -8.09 -25.14
CA GLU A 972 -6.59 -8.47 -25.94
C GLU A 972 -7.84 -8.75 -25.09
N ILE A 973 -7.67 -9.27 -23.85
CA ILE A 973 -8.81 -9.46 -22.95
C ILE A 973 -9.35 -8.11 -22.46
N GLU A 974 -8.48 -7.15 -22.13
CA GLU A 974 -8.86 -5.79 -21.79
C GLU A 974 -9.66 -5.13 -22.92
N LYS A 975 -9.17 -5.24 -24.17
CA LYS A 975 -9.87 -4.71 -25.36
C LYS A 975 -11.23 -5.36 -25.57
N TRP A 976 -11.34 -6.68 -25.34
CA TRP A 976 -12.61 -7.39 -25.43
C TRP A 976 -13.59 -6.99 -24.31
N LEU A 977 -13.12 -6.85 -23.08
CA LEU A 977 -13.93 -6.39 -21.95
C LEU A 977 -14.44 -4.97 -22.17
N SER A 978 -13.59 -4.08 -22.68
CA SER A 978 -13.90 -2.66 -22.88
C SER A 978 -14.81 -2.43 -24.09
N ASN A 979 -14.48 -3.04 -25.24
CA ASN A 979 -15.07 -2.69 -26.54
C ASN A 979 -15.76 -3.87 -27.24
N GLY A 980 -15.68 -5.09 -26.69
CA GLY A 980 -16.19 -6.30 -27.36
C GLY A 980 -15.37 -6.73 -28.57
N TYR A 981 -14.19 -6.15 -28.80
CA TYR A 981 -13.33 -6.49 -29.94
C TYR A 981 -12.76 -7.90 -29.78
N LEU A 982 -12.85 -8.71 -30.85
CA LEU A 982 -12.20 -10.01 -30.93
C LEU A 982 -10.97 -9.90 -31.84
N PRO A 983 -9.76 -10.25 -31.36
CA PRO A 983 -8.58 -10.24 -32.20
C PRO A 983 -8.63 -11.31 -33.29
N PRO A 984 -7.85 -11.16 -34.36
CA PRO A 984 -7.65 -12.21 -35.35
C PRO A 984 -7.08 -13.49 -34.69
N SER A 985 -7.49 -14.64 -35.19
CA SER A 985 -7.06 -15.94 -34.66
C SER A 985 -5.55 -16.14 -34.85
N ILE A 986 -4.81 -16.42 -33.77
CA ILE A 986 -3.37 -16.68 -33.81
C ILE A 986 -3.09 -18.01 -34.52
N PRO A 987 -2.29 -18.07 -35.59
CA PRO A 987 -2.00 -19.34 -36.27
C PRO A 987 -1.35 -20.37 -35.34
N GLU A 988 -1.67 -21.67 -35.51
CA GLU A 988 -1.10 -22.74 -34.67
C GLU A 988 0.43 -22.83 -34.74
N SER A 989 1.04 -22.37 -35.83
CA SER A 989 2.50 -22.29 -35.96
C SER A 989 3.16 -21.42 -34.90
N PHE A 990 2.53 -20.32 -34.47
CA PHE A 990 3.06 -19.45 -33.41
C PHE A 990 3.00 -20.12 -32.04
N VAL A 991 1.95 -20.90 -31.77
CA VAL A 991 1.82 -21.67 -30.53
C VAL A 991 2.96 -22.70 -30.43
N HIS A 992 3.32 -23.32 -31.55
CA HIS A 992 4.46 -24.25 -31.58
C HIS A 992 5.79 -23.55 -31.29
N VAL A 993 6.02 -22.36 -31.85
CA VAL A 993 7.24 -21.56 -31.57
C VAL A 993 7.32 -21.19 -30.09
N TRP A 994 6.25 -20.67 -29.50
CA TRP A 994 6.20 -20.33 -28.07
C TRP A 994 6.42 -21.55 -27.17
N TYR A 995 5.92 -22.72 -27.56
CA TYR A 995 6.16 -23.95 -26.81
C TYR A 995 7.63 -24.37 -26.87
N GLN A 996 8.30 -24.22 -28.02
CA GLN A 996 9.74 -24.48 -28.13
C GLN A 996 10.58 -23.51 -27.30
N GLU A 997 10.17 -22.24 -27.22
CA GLU A 997 10.81 -21.24 -26.34
C GLU A 997 10.69 -21.62 -24.87
N LEU A 998 9.49 -22.01 -24.41
CA LEU A 998 9.27 -22.53 -23.06
C LEU A 998 10.20 -23.72 -22.73
N LEU A 999 10.35 -24.67 -23.66
CA LEU A 999 11.25 -25.81 -23.47
C LEU A 999 12.73 -25.40 -23.39
N ARG A 1000 13.13 -24.40 -24.17
CA ARG A 1000 14.52 -23.89 -24.18
C ARG A 1000 14.85 -23.14 -22.90
N GLU A 1001 13.92 -22.32 -22.39
CA GLU A 1001 14.12 -21.52 -21.18
C GLU A 1001 14.13 -22.38 -19.90
N HIS A 1002 13.41 -23.50 -19.89
CA HIS A 1002 13.25 -24.35 -18.69
C HIS A 1002 13.82 -25.77 -18.85
N SER A 1003 14.91 -25.91 -19.61
CA SER A 1003 15.49 -27.23 -19.93
C SER A 1003 16.00 -27.99 -18.70
N GLU A 1004 16.52 -27.27 -17.70
CA GLU A 1004 17.10 -27.82 -16.46
C GLU A 1004 16.17 -27.64 -15.23
N ALA A 1005 14.98 -27.05 -15.41
CA ALA A 1005 14.05 -26.75 -14.32
C ALA A 1005 13.20 -27.98 -13.93
N GLN A 1006 12.74 -28.02 -12.69
CA GLN A 1006 11.76 -29.01 -12.24
C GLN A 1006 10.33 -28.52 -12.53
N TRP A 1007 9.60 -29.26 -13.36
CA TRP A 1007 8.26 -28.87 -13.82
C TRP A 1007 7.18 -29.25 -12.80
N PRO A 1008 6.18 -28.39 -12.56
CA PRO A 1008 5.08 -28.73 -11.66
C PRO A 1008 4.12 -29.74 -12.31
N GLU A 1009 3.86 -30.84 -11.61
CA GLU A 1009 3.11 -32.00 -12.16
C GLU A 1009 1.63 -32.08 -11.71
N TYR A 1010 1.17 -31.12 -10.90
CA TYR A 1010 -0.19 -31.16 -10.36
C TYR A 1010 -1.25 -31.13 -11.47
N GLY A 1011 -2.11 -32.14 -11.52
CA GLY A 1011 -3.16 -32.27 -12.53
C GLY A 1011 -2.72 -32.87 -13.86
N SER A 1012 -1.44 -33.15 -14.09
CA SER A 1012 -0.87 -33.61 -15.37
C SER A 1012 -1.72 -34.68 -16.09
N LYS A 1013 -1.88 -35.86 -15.50
CA LYS A 1013 -2.62 -36.98 -16.13
C LYS A 1013 -4.10 -36.64 -16.38
N ARG A 1014 -4.74 -35.91 -15.46
CA ARG A 1014 -6.16 -35.56 -15.54
C ARG A 1014 -6.41 -34.53 -16.63
N LEU A 1015 -5.55 -33.51 -16.73
CA LEU A 1015 -5.58 -32.51 -17.81
C LEU A 1015 -5.37 -33.16 -19.18
N HIS A 1016 -4.43 -34.10 -19.28
CA HIS A 1016 -4.22 -34.85 -20.52
C HIS A 1016 -5.45 -35.66 -20.92
N SER A 1017 -6.06 -36.40 -19.99
CA SER A 1017 -7.31 -37.15 -20.26
C SER A 1017 -8.46 -36.23 -20.68
N TRP A 1018 -8.60 -35.07 -20.03
CA TRP A 1018 -9.61 -34.08 -20.40
C TRP A 1018 -9.37 -33.53 -21.81
N MET A 1019 -8.13 -33.18 -22.16
CA MET A 1019 -7.78 -32.65 -23.47
C MET A 1019 -8.00 -33.70 -24.57
N ALA A 1020 -7.61 -34.96 -24.32
CA ALA A 1020 -7.84 -36.07 -25.24
C ALA A 1020 -9.34 -36.37 -25.48
N SER A 1021 -10.21 -36.03 -24.52
CA SER A 1021 -11.66 -36.18 -24.68
C SER A 1021 -12.30 -35.10 -25.58
N GLN A 1022 -11.59 -34.01 -25.88
CA GLN A 1022 -12.13 -32.91 -26.69
C GLN A 1022 -12.17 -33.27 -28.17
N LYS A 1023 -13.37 -33.25 -28.77
CA LYS A 1023 -13.56 -33.59 -30.21
C LYS A 1023 -12.92 -32.60 -31.18
N ASN A 1024 -12.84 -31.31 -30.78
CA ASN A 1024 -12.25 -30.25 -31.59
C ASN A 1024 -11.58 -29.22 -30.65
N PRO A 1025 -10.34 -29.50 -30.20
CA PRO A 1025 -9.64 -28.64 -29.25
C PRO A 1025 -9.45 -27.24 -29.84
N VAL A 1026 -9.54 -26.22 -28.98
CA VAL A 1026 -9.43 -24.82 -29.43
C VAL A 1026 -8.00 -24.48 -29.83
N ILE A 1027 -7.00 -25.15 -29.26
CA ILE A 1027 -5.58 -25.04 -29.62
C ILE A 1027 -4.98 -26.45 -29.56
N GLY A 1028 -4.23 -26.84 -30.58
CA GLY A 1028 -3.45 -28.09 -30.57
C GLY A 1028 -2.10 -27.91 -29.86
N ILE A 1029 -1.95 -28.50 -28.67
CA ILE A 1029 -0.67 -28.59 -27.96
C ILE A 1029 -0.46 -30.06 -27.58
N ASN A 1030 0.62 -30.66 -28.08
CA ASN A 1030 0.97 -32.06 -27.82
C ASN A 1030 2.33 -32.13 -27.13
N PRO A 1031 2.37 -32.10 -25.78
CA PRO A 1031 3.60 -32.28 -25.04
C PRO A 1031 4.16 -33.68 -25.25
N ASP A 1032 5.47 -33.77 -25.38
CA ASP A 1032 6.26 -34.97 -25.63
C ASP A 1032 6.53 -35.81 -24.37
N ALA A 1033 6.32 -35.25 -23.18
CA ALA A 1033 6.56 -35.92 -21.90
C ALA A 1033 5.47 -35.65 -20.86
N ASN A 1034 5.18 -36.66 -20.04
CA ASN A 1034 4.09 -36.63 -19.05
C ASN A 1034 4.23 -35.51 -18.00
N HIS A 1035 5.45 -35.19 -17.56
CA HIS A 1035 5.69 -34.14 -16.56
C HIS A 1035 5.35 -32.73 -17.07
N ARG A 1036 5.22 -32.55 -18.40
CA ARG A 1036 4.95 -31.25 -19.04
C ARG A 1036 3.47 -30.94 -19.21
N TYR A 1037 2.58 -31.94 -19.05
CA TYR A 1037 1.16 -31.76 -19.32
C TYR A 1037 0.50 -30.67 -18.47
N SER A 1038 0.88 -30.50 -17.21
CA SER A 1038 0.26 -29.50 -16.34
C SER A 1038 0.49 -28.08 -16.88
N VAL A 1039 1.74 -27.71 -17.12
CA VAL A 1039 2.13 -26.36 -17.60
C VAL A 1039 1.58 -26.11 -19.00
N ALA A 1040 1.63 -27.12 -19.88
CA ALA A 1040 1.18 -26.98 -21.26
C ALA A 1040 -0.35 -26.83 -21.40
N LEU A 1041 -1.13 -27.58 -20.60
CA LEU A 1041 -2.58 -27.71 -20.80
C LEU A 1041 -3.43 -26.91 -19.82
N LEU A 1042 -2.90 -26.52 -18.65
CA LEU A 1042 -3.66 -25.74 -17.66
C LEU A 1042 -4.20 -24.41 -18.23
N PRO A 1043 -3.45 -23.60 -19.01
CA PRO A 1043 -3.99 -22.34 -19.53
C PRO A 1043 -5.21 -22.54 -20.44
N VAL A 1044 -5.22 -23.63 -21.23
CA VAL A 1044 -6.34 -23.99 -22.12
C VAL A 1044 -7.56 -24.41 -21.28
N PHE A 1045 -7.35 -25.25 -20.27
CA PHE A 1045 -8.41 -25.67 -19.36
C PHE A 1045 -8.98 -24.47 -18.58
N ALA A 1046 -8.12 -23.59 -18.07
CA ALA A 1046 -8.53 -22.40 -17.34
C ALA A 1046 -9.42 -21.49 -18.18
N ALA A 1047 -9.02 -21.24 -19.43
CA ALA A 1047 -9.83 -20.49 -20.38
C ALA A 1047 -11.20 -21.14 -20.62
N ALA A 1048 -11.26 -22.48 -20.72
CA ALA A 1048 -12.52 -23.20 -20.88
C ALA A 1048 -13.44 -23.09 -19.64
N VAL A 1049 -12.86 -23.08 -18.44
CA VAL A 1049 -13.62 -22.86 -17.19
C VAL A 1049 -14.13 -21.42 -17.11
N ALA A 1050 -13.27 -20.43 -17.33
CA ALA A 1050 -13.64 -19.02 -17.30
C ALA A 1050 -14.69 -18.63 -18.36
N SER A 1051 -14.69 -19.28 -19.52
CA SER A 1051 -15.73 -19.10 -20.55
C SER A 1051 -17.01 -19.89 -20.27
N GLY A 1052 -17.02 -20.79 -19.29
CA GLY A 1052 -18.14 -21.70 -19.00
C GLY A 1052 -18.34 -22.79 -20.06
N ASN A 1053 -17.26 -23.26 -20.68
CA ASN A 1053 -17.23 -24.42 -21.59
C ASN A 1053 -16.80 -25.71 -20.87
N ALA A 1054 -16.18 -25.58 -19.70
CA ALA A 1054 -15.85 -26.68 -18.79
C ALA A 1054 -16.18 -26.27 -17.34
N SER A 1055 -16.29 -27.25 -16.44
CA SER A 1055 -16.38 -27.01 -14.99
C SER A 1055 -15.05 -27.36 -14.33
N PHE A 1056 -14.73 -26.69 -13.21
CA PHE A 1056 -13.54 -27.01 -12.42
C PHE A 1056 -13.52 -28.50 -12.00
N GLU A 1057 -14.68 -29.03 -11.62
CA GLU A 1057 -14.90 -30.41 -11.19
C GLU A 1057 -14.65 -31.45 -12.29
N SER A 1058 -14.55 -31.04 -13.56
CA SER A 1058 -14.27 -31.97 -14.66
C SER A 1058 -12.83 -32.52 -14.64
N VAL A 1059 -11.90 -31.83 -13.96
CA VAL A 1059 -10.48 -32.23 -13.85
C VAL A 1059 -10.03 -32.29 -12.39
N PHE A 1060 -10.47 -31.34 -11.56
CA PHE A 1060 -9.98 -31.17 -10.21
C PHE A 1060 -11.09 -31.41 -9.19
N ASP A 1061 -10.74 -32.15 -8.14
CA ASP A 1061 -11.63 -32.31 -6.98
C ASP A 1061 -11.59 -31.02 -6.14
N ARG A 1062 -12.67 -30.68 -5.43
CA ARG A 1062 -12.70 -29.56 -4.46
C ARG A 1062 -11.91 -29.87 -3.18
N LYS A 1063 -10.66 -30.28 -3.33
CA LYS A 1063 -9.77 -30.56 -2.21
C LYS A 1063 -9.16 -29.25 -1.66
N PRO A 1064 -9.05 -29.10 -0.33
CA PRO A 1064 -8.26 -28.05 0.28
C PRO A 1064 -6.85 -28.04 -0.35
N GLY A 1065 -6.38 -26.87 -0.77
CA GLY A 1065 -5.05 -26.73 -1.39
C GLY A 1065 -4.96 -26.91 -2.91
N ALA A 1066 -6.02 -27.32 -3.63
CA ALA A 1066 -5.95 -27.48 -5.08
C ALA A 1066 -5.55 -26.19 -5.82
N VAL A 1067 -6.14 -25.06 -5.44
CA VAL A 1067 -5.86 -23.74 -6.04
C VAL A 1067 -4.40 -23.34 -5.87
N PHE A 1068 -3.77 -23.70 -4.76
CA PHE A 1068 -2.37 -23.41 -4.48
C PHE A 1068 -1.43 -24.08 -5.50
N PHE A 1069 -1.62 -25.37 -5.77
CA PHE A 1069 -0.81 -26.07 -6.76
C PHE A 1069 -1.06 -25.54 -8.17
N LEU A 1070 -2.28 -25.09 -8.47
CA LEU A 1070 -2.60 -24.48 -9.77
C LEU A 1070 -1.92 -23.11 -9.94
N ARG A 1071 -1.82 -22.31 -8.87
CA ARG A 1071 -1.02 -21.08 -8.88
C ARG A 1071 0.46 -21.36 -9.10
N GLN A 1072 1.01 -22.44 -8.53
CA GLN A 1072 2.40 -22.84 -8.81
C GLN A 1072 2.61 -23.18 -10.29
N VAL A 1073 1.67 -23.91 -10.92
CA VAL A 1073 1.72 -24.19 -12.36
C VAL A 1073 1.60 -22.91 -13.19
N ARG A 1074 0.75 -21.97 -12.78
CA ARG A 1074 0.59 -20.66 -13.45
C ARG A 1074 1.85 -19.79 -13.34
N ASP A 1075 2.45 -19.73 -12.16
CA ASP A 1075 3.59 -18.85 -11.86
C ASP A 1075 4.93 -19.44 -12.35
N PHE A 1076 4.95 -20.68 -12.86
CA PHE A 1076 6.13 -21.32 -13.46
C PHE A 1076 6.64 -20.55 -14.68
N ASP A 1077 5.76 -20.29 -15.65
CA ASP A 1077 6.03 -19.44 -16.80
C ASP A 1077 4.82 -18.56 -17.11
N SER A 1078 4.86 -17.32 -16.61
CA SER A 1078 3.75 -16.37 -16.72
C SER A 1078 3.52 -15.90 -18.16
N ARG A 1079 4.57 -15.87 -19.01
CA ARG A 1079 4.45 -15.47 -20.41
C ARG A 1079 3.69 -16.51 -21.21
N TRP A 1080 4.10 -17.78 -21.11
CA TRP A 1080 3.43 -18.91 -21.72
C TRP A 1080 1.99 -19.00 -21.24
N PHE A 1081 1.78 -18.96 -19.92
CA PHE A 1081 0.44 -19.06 -19.35
C PHE A 1081 -0.46 -17.95 -19.88
N LYS A 1082 -0.01 -16.68 -19.82
CA LYS A 1082 -0.76 -15.52 -20.32
C LYS A 1082 -1.13 -15.68 -21.80
N ALA A 1083 -0.16 -15.96 -22.67
CA ALA A 1083 -0.38 -16.02 -24.11
C ALA A 1083 -1.40 -17.11 -24.50
N ILE A 1084 -1.24 -18.32 -23.94
CA ILE A 1084 -2.12 -19.45 -24.26
C ILE A 1084 -3.51 -19.27 -23.63
N PHE A 1085 -3.59 -18.73 -22.40
CA PHE A 1085 -4.87 -18.41 -21.76
C PHE A 1085 -5.67 -17.39 -22.58
N GLN A 1086 -5.06 -16.26 -22.96
CA GLN A 1086 -5.72 -15.20 -23.73
C GLN A 1086 -6.21 -15.71 -25.09
N CYS A 1087 -5.36 -16.43 -25.82
CA CYS A 1087 -5.72 -17.02 -27.11
C CYS A 1087 -6.88 -18.02 -26.97
N SER A 1088 -6.83 -18.90 -25.97
CA SER A 1088 -7.86 -19.91 -25.73
C SER A 1088 -9.18 -19.28 -25.32
N LEU A 1089 -9.16 -18.31 -24.40
CA LEU A 1089 -10.37 -17.68 -23.85
C LEU A 1089 -11.14 -16.96 -24.96
N LEU A 1090 -10.46 -16.13 -25.74
CA LEU A 1090 -11.10 -15.35 -26.80
C LEU A 1090 -11.67 -16.25 -27.91
N ARG A 1091 -11.04 -17.39 -28.20
CA ARG A 1091 -11.61 -18.40 -29.12
C ARG A 1091 -12.82 -19.12 -28.54
N TYR A 1092 -12.85 -19.44 -27.25
CA TYR A 1092 -14.02 -20.03 -26.61
C TYR A 1092 -15.19 -19.04 -26.58
N VAL A 1093 -14.90 -17.78 -26.27
CA VAL A 1093 -15.88 -16.69 -26.28
C VAL A 1093 -16.42 -16.44 -27.68
N ALA A 1094 -15.59 -16.44 -28.72
CA ALA A 1094 -16.03 -16.24 -30.12
C ALA A 1094 -16.93 -17.38 -30.66
N LYS A 1095 -16.91 -18.56 -30.04
CA LYS A 1095 -17.76 -19.71 -30.41
C LYS A 1095 -19.14 -19.67 -29.73
N LYS A 1096 -19.31 -18.84 -28.70
CA LYS A 1096 -20.60 -18.59 -28.03
C LYS A 1096 -21.24 -17.35 -28.63
#